data_AF-A0A966E3A2-F1
#
_entry.id   AF-A0A966E3A2-F1
#
_cell.length_a   1.000
_cell.length_b   1.000
_cell.length_c   1.000
_cell.angle_alpha   90.00
_cell.angle_beta   90.00
_cell.angle_gamma   90.00
#
_symmetry.space_group_name_H-M   'P 1'
#
loop_
_entity.id
_entity.type
_entity.pdbx_description
1 polymer ?
#
loop_
_entity_poly.entity_id
_entity_poly.type
_entity_poly.pdbx_seq_one_letter_code
_entity_poly.pdbx_strand_id
1 'polypeptide(L)'
;MSDSAGELCPVASDRLNRSVSYRNNPIGAPETAEETAALLMALQSGDGEARTIAIMRLAMAGDLDAFRLLFASADADGLYIYASRYLNSDDTVCIDPEMERAVLAGLRDPKRSRGLVGLLGKNTYRDSRTLQALLEVPFEPTPALANKYLPVGRAITSTHLRGIEADVLAHARGLLPFDTPVKKRVLPGLHQHYAKFFANRRYEPAVAYFREVLVEADRGEPMQSFQIKYGMLRTVVQRALAAIGGADAYAVLISELESIADKPLDPFAASELQNLGKLMVSPTQASELRAIVAAYERMLRTPQATRYDYQMRRTVYAALAELNAAESTALLITELARYMGNAPPPNRDSVIARIFEALANVKDLDIGPLLALVDDFASPSYRRSVWHVAATHPSDTSVDFLLAELRLSVTGGVDAEQLLGRNATRGLLDTLVALESPEYQARARDGIDSLFNEGLLGEQDYVAAVTRLNKTLGNESAFYVAFHAEQLRVRAAEQQARRAAEVAEGKREMQAEFARALARNSTPEGIAANVAMLSAHGSHASRAMEWLVIVGEAALVQLHGALAAVDTEDRHRFKIVNVIGEIGSVSSTAPLIEAAETWANGGFYRPVLFALALIPPTTESIAFANAQLTVGITQRRQVAGLVYLAQIRHAPAADLVAQYTNDALSPRLRSVGLYLGARLGVQGTGAAIEAALQHTTERSERETLLTSLAEAAASPAEFTRVATAAGFTERSFSYRQQLAYCAFRTAADDRKVALAFEVLADNGQWHRREAIRYLIATDPQGTVDRLTGDLGQVLPLNKLLPLSSALQLLLSESRRMGYRLEQTDQGYVLR
;
A
#
# COMPACT_ATOMS: atom_id res chain seq x y z
N MET A 1 -41.36 -32.27 15.63
CA MET A 1 -40.39 -32.05 16.71
C MET A 1 -40.32 -30.56 16.93
N SER A 2 -40.81 -30.08 18.07
CA SER A 2 -40.80 -28.67 18.46
C SER A 2 -39.38 -28.32 18.88
N ASP A 3 -38.58 -27.82 17.94
CA ASP A 3 -37.28 -27.26 18.25
C ASP A 3 -37.50 -26.05 19.16
N SER A 4 -37.00 -26.17 20.39
CA SER A 4 -36.92 -25.09 21.35
C SER A 4 -36.31 -23.87 20.66
N ALA A 5 -37.12 -22.83 20.49
CA ALA A 5 -36.66 -21.48 20.21
C ALA A 5 -35.82 -21.02 21.42
N GLY A 6 -34.56 -21.49 21.48
CA GLY A 6 -33.59 -20.98 22.42
C GLY A 6 -33.57 -19.46 22.29
N GLU A 7 -33.66 -18.75 23.41
CA GLU A 7 -33.51 -17.30 23.44
C GLU A 7 -32.21 -16.93 22.71
N LEU A 8 -32.35 -16.47 21.46
CA LEU A 8 -31.25 -16.12 20.56
C LEU A 8 -30.48 -14.88 21.03
N CYS A 9 -30.72 -14.43 22.26
CA CYS A 9 -30.14 -13.25 22.90
C CYS A 9 -29.80 -13.58 24.36
N PRO A 10 -28.57 -14.06 24.63
CA PRO A 10 -28.15 -14.33 25.99
C PRO A 10 -28.06 -13.04 26.83
N VAL A 11 -28.35 -13.16 28.13
CA VAL A 11 -28.19 -12.09 29.13
C VAL A 11 -26.69 -11.88 29.40
N ALA A 12 -26.16 -10.67 29.20
CA ALA A 12 -24.72 -10.38 29.26
C ALA A 12 -24.35 -9.37 30.36
N SER A 13 -23.24 -9.66 31.05
CA SER A 13 -22.83 -9.06 32.34
C SER A 13 -21.57 -8.18 32.31
N ASP A 14 -21.03 -7.77 31.15
CA ASP A 14 -19.74 -7.03 31.11
C ASP A 14 -19.70 -5.91 30.05
N ARG A 15 -19.85 -4.63 30.45
CA ARG A 15 -19.89 -3.48 29.49
C ARG A 15 -19.28 -2.15 29.92
N LEU A 16 -18.62 -2.04 31.07
CA LEU A 16 -18.10 -0.76 31.57
C LEU A 16 -16.87 -0.19 30.80
N ASN A 17 -16.38 -0.83 29.72
CA ASN A 17 -15.08 -0.48 29.10
C ASN A 17 -15.13 0.07 27.66
N ARG A 18 -16.30 0.45 27.10
CA ARG A 18 -16.38 1.02 25.74
C ARG A 18 -16.20 2.53 25.75
N SER A 19 -15.27 3.03 24.93
CA SER A 19 -15.09 4.45 24.67
C SER A 19 -15.08 4.78 23.17
N VAL A 20 -15.60 5.94 22.81
CA VAL A 20 -15.48 6.50 21.46
C VAL A 20 -14.79 7.85 21.54
N SER A 21 -13.94 8.14 20.56
CA SER A 21 -13.31 9.46 20.47
C SER A 21 -14.28 10.45 19.83
N TYR A 22 -14.63 11.53 20.54
CA TYR A 22 -15.41 12.67 20.06
C TYR A 22 -14.61 13.95 20.28
N ARG A 23 -14.31 14.68 19.19
CA ARG A 23 -13.35 15.80 19.21
C ARG A 23 -12.07 15.44 19.95
N ASN A 24 -11.62 14.23 19.65
CA ASN A 24 -10.48 13.57 20.23
C ASN A 24 -10.61 13.14 21.71
N ASN A 25 -11.62 13.55 22.47
CA ASN A 25 -11.86 13.04 23.83
C ASN A 25 -12.56 11.67 23.80
N PRO A 26 -12.06 10.63 24.49
CA PRO A 26 -12.74 9.38 24.71
C PRO A 26 -13.87 9.67 25.69
N ILE A 27 -15.07 9.41 25.21
CA ILE A 27 -16.25 9.39 26.04
C ILE A 27 -16.64 7.93 26.21
N GLY A 28 -16.86 7.52 27.46
CA GLY A 28 -17.30 6.18 27.83
C GLY A 28 -18.82 6.12 28.01
N ALA A 29 -19.39 4.91 28.06
CA ALA A 29 -20.74 4.74 28.60
C ALA A 29 -20.81 5.29 30.05
N PRO A 30 -21.99 5.70 30.56
CA PRO A 30 -22.13 5.97 31.99
C PRO A 30 -21.82 4.72 32.82
N GLU A 31 -21.11 4.91 33.93
CA GLU A 31 -20.68 3.82 34.82
C GLU A 31 -21.62 3.64 36.01
N THR A 32 -22.38 4.67 36.37
CA THR A 32 -23.27 4.67 37.54
C THR A 32 -24.67 5.18 37.21
N ALA A 33 -25.67 4.80 38.02
CA ALA A 33 -27.04 5.29 37.88
C ALA A 33 -27.14 6.82 38.09
N GLU A 34 -26.32 7.37 38.99
CA GLU A 34 -26.22 8.81 39.23
C GLU A 34 -25.70 9.54 37.99
N GLU A 35 -24.69 8.97 37.33
CA GLU A 35 -24.16 9.52 36.09
C GLU A 35 -25.18 9.45 34.95
N THR A 36 -25.91 8.33 34.81
CA THR A 36 -27.01 8.22 33.85
C THR A 36 -28.07 9.31 34.09
N ALA A 37 -28.48 9.52 35.35
CA ALA A 37 -29.45 10.56 35.71
C ALA A 37 -28.94 11.97 35.37
N ALA A 38 -27.66 12.26 35.65
CA ALA A 38 -27.04 13.54 35.32
C ALA A 38 -26.99 13.77 33.79
N LEU A 39 -26.66 12.74 33.00
CA LEU A 39 -26.63 12.82 31.55
C LEU A 39 -28.04 13.00 30.95
N LEU A 40 -29.06 12.35 31.52
CA LEU A 40 -30.46 12.54 31.11
C LEU A 40 -30.91 13.99 31.33
N MET A 41 -30.53 14.62 32.45
CA MET A 41 -30.76 16.05 32.66
C MET A 41 -30.00 16.91 31.65
N ALA A 42 -28.76 16.54 31.31
CA ALA A 42 -27.94 17.25 30.33
C ALA A 42 -28.51 17.22 28.90
N LEU A 43 -29.43 16.30 28.57
CA LEU A 43 -30.15 16.31 27.28
C LEU A 43 -30.98 17.58 27.07
N GLN A 44 -31.39 18.23 28.16
CA GLN A 44 -32.14 19.48 28.17
C GLN A 44 -31.23 20.72 28.21
N SER A 45 -29.91 20.54 28.28
CA SER A 45 -28.95 21.64 28.30
C SER A 45 -29.00 22.46 27.00
N GLY A 46 -28.87 23.78 27.13
CA GLY A 46 -28.64 24.68 26.00
C GLY A 46 -27.21 24.61 25.42
N ASP A 47 -26.29 23.94 26.12
CA ASP A 47 -24.95 23.66 25.61
C ASP A 47 -24.98 22.47 24.65
N GLY A 48 -24.86 22.77 23.35
CA GLY A 48 -24.90 21.76 22.29
C GLY A 48 -23.78 20.70 22.37
N GLU A 49 -22.63 21.02 22.97
CA GLU A 49 -21.53 20.06 23.14
C GLU A 49 -21.79 19.10 24.30
N ALA A 50 -22.13 19.64 25.47
CA ALA A 50 -22.51 18.82 26.63
C ALA A 50 -23.68 17.89 26.30
N ARG A 51 -24.68 18.42 25.57
CA ARG A 51 -25.83 17.66 25.07
C ARG A 51 -25.40 16.54 24.12
N THR A 52 -24.53 16.83 23.16
CA THR A 52 -24.03 15.81 22.21
C THR A 52 -23.29 14.70 22.93
N ILE A 53 -22.41 15.04 23.88
CA ILE A 53 -21.68 14.08 24.71
C ILE A 53 -22.67 13.23 25.50
N ALA A 54 -23.66 13.84 26.16
CA ALA A 54 -24.69 13.12 26.90
C ALA A 54 -25.42 12.09 26.03
N ILE A 55 -25.87 12.48 24.84
CA ILE A 55 -26.54 11.58 23.89
C ILE A 55 -25.62 10.41 23.51
N MET A 56 -24.36 10.69 23.18
CA MET A 56 -23.41 9.63 22.80
C MET A 56 -23.16 8.64 23.94
N ARG A 57 -22.99 9.13 25.16
CA ARG A 57 -22.75 8.30 26.36
C ARG A 57 -23.97 7.43 26.68
N LEU A 58 -25.15 8.02 26.73
CA LEU A 58 -26.41 7.32 26.96
C LEU A 58 -26.69 6.27 25.87
N ALA A 59 -26.42 6.60 24.61
CA ALA A 59 -26.55 5.67 23.50
C ALA A 59 -25.60 4.47 23.61
N MET A 60 -24.36 4.66 24.06
CA MET A 60 -23.43 3.55 24.28
C MET A 60 -23.88 2.60 25.40
N ALA A 61 -24.63 3.11 26.39
CA ALA A 61 -25.28 2.28 27.39
C ALA A 61 -26.59 1.62 26.90
N GLY A 62 -27.10 2.01 25.72
CA GLY A 62 -28.39 1.54 25.24
C GLY A 62 -29.58 2.10 26.03
N ASP A 63 -29.43 3.27 26.64
CA ASP A 63 -30.42 3.85 27.56
C ASP A 63 -31.75 4.20 26.84
N LEU A 64 -32.83 3.51 27.21
CA LEU A 64 -34.15 3.68 26.58
C LEU A 64 -34.83 5.00 26.93
N ASP A 65 -34.57 5.57 28.11
CA ASP A 65 -35.18 6.83 28.53
C ASP A 65 -34.66 8.00 27.71
N ALA A 66 -33.36 8.02 27.44
CA ALA A 66 -32.74 8.96 26.51
C ALA A 66 -33.38 8.87 25.12
N PHE A 67 -33.58 7.66 24.61
CA PHE A 67 -34.26 7.45 23.32
C PHE A 67 -35.70 8.00 23.36
N ARG A 68 -36.49 7.69 24.40
CA ARG A 68 -37.87 8.19 24.55
C ARG A 68 -37.91 9.72 24.56
N LEU A 69 -37.01 10.37 25.28
CA LEU A 69 -36.93 11.83 25.35
C LEU A 69 -36.61 12.46 23.99
N LEU A 70 -35.63 11.90 23.27
CA LEU A 70 -35.25 12.36 21.92
C LEU A 70 -36.37 12.12 20.90
N PHE A 71 -37.07 10.98 21.01
CA PHE A 71 -38.18 10.64 20.14
C PHE A 71 -39.40 11.54 20.38
N ALA A 72 -39.79 11.76 21.64
CA ALA A 72 -40.93 12.59 22.02
C ALA A 72 -40.72 14.07 21.62
N SER A 73 -39.49 14.57 21.74
CA SER A 73 -39.13 15.94 21.32
C SER A 73 -38.96 16.11 19.81
N ALA A 74 -39.06 15.05 19.02
CA ALA A 74 -38.79 15.02 17.58
C ALA A 74 -37.40 15.57 17.22
N ASP A 75 -36.40 15.35 18.09
CA ASP A 75 -35.04 15.79 17.86
C ASP A 75 -34.32 14.88 16.86
N ALA A 76 -34.39 15.26 15.58
CA ALA A 76 -33.78 14.54 14.47
C ALA A 76 -32.27 14.31 14.63
N ASP A 77 -31.55 15.34 15.06
CA ASP A 77 -30.08 15.31 15.16
C ASP A 77 -29.64 14.50 16.38
N GLY A 78 -30.33 14.65 17.51
CA GLY A 78 -30.07 13.82 18.68
C GLY A 78 -30.41 12.36 18.45
N LEU A 79 -31.53 12.04 17.80
CA LEU A 79 -31.85 10.66 17.40
C LEU A 79 -30.78 10.09 16.47
N TYR A 80 -30.24 10.88 15.53
CA TYR A 80 -29.15 10.44 14.67
C TYR A 80 -27.85 10.18 15.43
N ILE A 81 -27.48 11.07 16.36
CA ILE A 81 -26.30 10.89 17.23
C ILE A 81 -26.47 9.62 18.06
N TYR A 82 -27.63 9.46 18.69
CA TYR A 82 -27.99 8.30 19.48
C TYR A 82 -27.86 7.02 18.65
N ALA A 83 -28.54 6.97 17.51
CA ALA A 83 -28.50 5.84 16.58
C ALA A 83 -27.10 5.47 16.11
N SER A 84 -26.23 6.47 15.90
CA SER A 84 -24.85 6.25 15.46
C SER A 84 -23.98 5.54 16.51
N ARG A 85 -24.37 5.60 17.78
CA ARG A 85 -23.63 5.06 18.94
C ARG A 85 -24.37 3.95 19.68
N TYR A 86 -25.65 3.77 19.37
CA TYR A 86 -26.48 2.72 19.93
C TYR A 86 -26.04 1.34 19.46
N LEU A 87 -25.86 0.46 20.44
CA LEU A 87 -25.77 -0.99 20.31
C LEU A 87 -26.65 -1.55 21.43
N ASN A 88 -27.38 -2.65 21.19
CA ASN A 88 -28.13 -3.30 22.26
C ASN A 88 -27.25 -3.54 23.48
N SER A 89 -27.83 -3.47 24.68
CA SER A 89 -27.18 -3.64 25.98
C SER A 89 -26.52 -5.03 26.20
N ASP A 90 -26.68 -5.98 25.27
CA ASP A 90 -26.25 -7.40 25.36
C ASP A 90 -25.20 -7.83 24.29
N ASP A 91 -24.76 -6.89 23.46
CA ASP A 91 -23.82 -7.06 22.32
C ASP A 91 -24.36 -7.93 21.20
N THR A 92 -25.67 -8.17 21.22
CA THR A 92 -26.37 -8.63 20.04
C THR A 92 -26.45 -7.49 19.04
N VAL A 93 -26.40 -7.86 17.77
CA VAL A 93 -26.69 -6.93 16.69
C VAL A 93 -28.20 -6.62 16.69
N CYS A 94 -29.05 -7.08 17.61
CA CYS A 94 -30.48 -6.83 17.52
C CYS A 94 -30.85 -5.37 17.87
N ILE A 95 -32.06 -4.91 17.57
CA ILE A 95 -32.62 -3.65 18.08
C ILE A 95 -33.60 -3.96 19.22
N ASP A 96 -33.67 -3.10 20.24
CA ASP A 96 -34.68 -3.21 21.30
C ASP A 96 -36.12 -3.15 20.72
N PRO A 97 -37.05 -4.03 21.15
CA PRO A 97 -38.42 -4.06 20.61
C PRO A 97 -39.22 -2.77 20.77
N GLU A 98 -38.92 -1.94 21.77
CA GLU A 98 -39.53 -0.62 21.91
C GLU A 98 -38.99 0.35 20.86
N MET A 99 -37.67 0.37 20.66
CA MET A 99 -37.06 1.17 19.60
C MET A 99 -37.52 0.71 18.22
N GLU A 100 -37.65 -0.59 17.99
CA GLU A 100 -38.17 -1.14 16.72
C GLU A 100 -39.59 -0.63 16.43
N ARG A 101 -40.49 -0.66 17.42
CA ARG A 101 -41.84 -0.10 17.29
C ARG A 101 -41.83 1.40 17.05
N ALA A 102 -40.95 2.14 17.73
CA ALA A 102 -40.81 3.58 17.54
C ALA A 102 -40.24 3.93 16.16
N VAL A 103 -39.29 3.15 15.65
CA VAL A 103 -38.78 3.25 14.27
C VAL A 103 -39.93 3.02 13.30
N LEU A 104 -40.69 1.93 13.44
CA LEU A 104 -41.84 1.63 12.58
C LEU A 104 -42.87 2.77 12.56
N ALA A 105 -43.21 3.33 13.73
CA ALA A 105 -44.14 4.45 13.85
C ALA A 105 -43.59 5.76 13.28
N GLY A 106 -42.27 5.97 13.34
CA GLY A 106 -41.60 7.21 12.93
C GLY A 106 -40.98 7.20 11.53
N LEU A 107 -40.92 6.06 10.84
CA LEU A 107 -40.30 5.93 9.52
C LEU A 107 -40.95 6.83 8.45
N ARG A 108 -42.26 7.07 8.57
CA ARG A 108 -43.02 7.94 7.65
C ARG A 108 -42.91 9.43 7.99
N ASP A 109 -42.35 9.79 9.15
CA ASP A 109 -42.11 11.20 9.52
C ASP A 109 -40.74 11.65 8.97
N PRO A 110 -40.69 12.59 8.00
CA PRO A 110 -39.43 13.06 7.42
C PRO A 110 -38.45 13.68 8.43
N LYS A 111 -38.95 14.19 9.57
CA LYS A 111 -38.10 14.75 10.62
C LYS A 111 -37.40 13.66 11.43
N ARG A 112 -38.06 12.51 11.63
CA ARG A 112 -37.55 11.44 12.51
C ARG A 112 -36.85 10.32 11.73
N SER A 113 -37.27 10.07 10.49
CA SER A 113 -36.81 8.95 9.67
C SER A 113 -35.28 8.89 9.54
N ARG A 114 -34.61 10.04 9.37
CA ARG A 114 -33.15 10.09 9.25
C ARG A 114 -32.43 9.53 10.47
N GLY A 115 -32.87 9.90 11.68
CA GLY A 115 -32.26 9.42 12.92
C GLY A 115 -32.59 7.95 13.17
N LEU A 116 -33.85 7.57 12.94
CA LEU A 116 -34.38 6.24 13.22
C LEU A 116 -33.82 5.14 12.31
N VAL A 117 -33.64 5.40 11.00
CA VAL A 117 -33.04 4.43 10.08
C VAL A 117 -31.58 4.14 10.43
N GLY A 118 -30.89 5.10 11.08
CA GLY A 118 -29.53 4.90 11.59
C GLY A 118 -29.42 3.74 12.58
N LEU A 119 -30.47 3.48 13.38
CA LEU A 119 -30.51 2.38 14.34
C LEU A 119 -30.47 1.03 13.61
N LEU A 120 -31.23 0.91 12.52
CA LEU A 120 -31.37 -0.33 11.75
C LEU A 120 -30.18 -0.60 10.82
N GLY A 121 -29.43 0.43 10.43
CA GLY A 121 -28.23 0.23 9.60
C GLY A 121 -27.12 -0.56 10.30
N LYS A 122 -27.13 -0.59 11.64
CA LYS A 122 -26.15 -1.29 12.47
C LYS A 122 -26.76 -2.40 13.33
N ASN A 123 -28.08 -2.45 13.43
CA ASN A 123 -28.80 -3.42 14.24
C ASN A 123 -29.86 -4.17 13.40
N THR A 124 -29.95 -5.47 13.59
CA THR A 124 -30.93 -6.40 13.04
C THR A 124 -32.27 -6.28 13.75
N TYR A 125 -33.30 -6.03 12.97
CA TYR A 125 -34.69 -6.03 13.44
C TYR A 125 -35.36 -7.38 13.20
N ARG A 126 -36.49 -7.61 13.91
CA ARG A 126 -37.16 -8.92 13.96
C ARG A 126 -38.58 -8.91 13.43
N ASP A 127 -39.20 -7.75 13.31
CA ASP A 127 -40.57 -7.61 12.84
C ASP A 127 -40.61 -7.46 11.32
N SER A 128 -41.35 -8.36 10.67
CA SER A 128 -41.65 -8.26 9.23
C SER A 128 -42.30 -6.94 8.83
N ARG A 129 -43.06 -6.29 9.72
CA ARG A 129 -43.67 -4.97 9.49
C ARG A 129 -42.61 -3.88 9.32
N THR A 130 -41.48 -3.99 10.04
CA THR A 130 -40.33 -3.09 9.89
C THR A 130 -39.73 -3.21 8.50
N LEU A 131 -39.55 -4.44 8.00
CA LEU A 131 -39.10 -4.65 6.62
C LEU A 131 -40.08 -4.03 5.62
N GLN A 132 -41.38 -4.34 5.73
CA GLN A 132 -42.38 -3.82 4.79
C GLN A 132 -42.40 -2.28 4.78
N ALA A 133 -42.34 -1.65 5.95
CA ALA A 133 -42.27 -0.19 6.04
C ALA A 133 -41.00 0.38 5.40
N LEU A 134 -39.85 -0.31 5.50
CA LEU A 134 -38.60 0.10 4.83
C LEU A 134 -38.68 -0.06 3.31
N LEU A 135 -39.27 -1.15 2.82
CA LEU A 135 -39.44 -1.41 1.38
C LEU A 135 -40.40 -0.40 0.73
N GLU A 136 -41.37 0.12 1.49
CA GLU A 136 -42.29 1.18 1.06
C GLU A 136 -41.65 2.58 0.98
N VAL A 137 -40.47 2.81 1.58
CA VAL A 137 -39.82 4.13 1.52
C VAL A 137 -39.35 4.38 0.07
N PRO A 138 -39.85 5.42 -0.63
CA PRO A 138 -39.48 5.66 -2.01
C PRO A 138 -38.04 6.20 -2.11
N PHE A 139 -37.31 5.75 -3.14
CA PHE A 139 -36.05 6.39 -3.51
C PHE A 139 -36.34 7.68 -4.29
N GLU A 140 -35.96 8.83 -3.73
CA GLU A 140 -36.10 10.12 -4.38
C GLU A 140 -34.77 10.55 -5.05
N PRO A 141 -34.71 10.67 -6.39
CA PRO A 141 -33.49 10.94 -7.15
C PRO A 141 -33.03 12.41 -7.09
N THR A 142 -33.23 13.10 -5.97
CA THR A 142 -32.73 14.47 -5.76
C THR A 142 -31.38 14.44 -5.03
N PRO A 143 -30.43 15.36 -5.34
CA PRO A 143 -29.12 15.35 -4.68
C PRO A 143 -29.18 15.43 -3.16
N ALA A 144 -30.20 16.10 -2.60
CA ALA A 144 -30.41 16.29 -1.17
C ALA A 144 -30.97 15.04 -0.47
N LEU A 145 -31.77 14.21 -1.16
CA LEU A 145 -32.48 13.09 -0.56
C LEU A 145 -31.88 11.73 -0.93
N ALA A 146 -31.27 11.58 -2.11
CA ALA A 146 -30.68 10.30 -2.53
C ALA A 146 -29.59 9.81 -1.57
N ASN A 147 -28.73 10.71 -1.07
CA ASN A 147 -27.70 10.35 -0.08
C ASN A 147 -28.31 9.88 1.26
N LYS A 148 -29.56 10.27 1.55
CA LYS A 148 -30.29 9.86 2.76
C LYS A 148 -30.93 8.47 2.62
N TYR A 149 -30.96 7.91 1.41
CA TYR A 149 -31.56 6.60 1.15
C TYR A 149 -30.60 5.42 1.42
N LEU A 150 -29.28 5.64 1.36
CA LEU A 150 -28.31 4.58 1.62
C LEU A 150 -28.49 3.90 3.02
N PRO A 151 -28.78 4.64 4.11
CA PRO A 151 -29.17 4.04 5.38
C PRO A 151 -30.39 3.11 5.31
N VAL A 152 -31.41 3.45 4.51
CA VAL A 152 -32.63 2.62 4.34
C VAL A 152 -32.26 1.29 3.72
N GLY A 153 -31.51 1.34 2.63
CA GLY A 153 -31.05 0.13 1.97
C GLY A 153 -30.13 -0.75 2.83
N ARG A 154 -29.27 -0.13 3.66
CA ARG A 154 -28.50 -0.87 4.68
C ARG A 154 -29.42 -1.55 5.68
N ALA A 155 -30.42 -0.83 6.20
CA ALA A 155 -31.41 -1.38 7.11
C ALA A 155 -32.12 -2.59 6.49
N ILE A 156 -32.63 -2.48 5.26
CA ILE A 156 -33.29 -3.60 4.54
C ILE A 156 -32.42 -4.87 4.56
N THR A 157 -31.11 -4.73 4.37
CA THR A 157 -30.16 -5.87 4.37
C THR A 157 -29.67 -6.32 5.75
N SER A 158 -29.90 -5.53 6.78
CA SER A 158 -29.46 -5.79 8.16
C SER A 158 -30.61 -6.38 8.97
N THR A 159 -30.93 -7.66 8.77
CA THR A 159 -32.05 -8.33 9.46
C THR A 159 -31.82 -9.83 9.68
N HIS A 160 -32.44 -10.37 10.74
CA HIS A 160 -32.49 -11.81 11.04
C HIS A 160 -33.70 -12.52 10.43
N LEU A 161 -34.63 -11.79 9.80
CA LEU A 161 -35.78 -12.38 9.13
C LEU A 161 -35.33 -13.40 8.06
N ARG A 162 -36.02 -14.54 7.96
CA ARG A 162 -35.79 -15.57 6.93
C ARG A 162 -36.96 -15.57 5.94
N GLY A 163 -36.73 -16.00 4.70
CA GLY A 163 -37.77 -16.06 3.67
C GLY A 163 -38.15 -14.70 3.08
N ILE A 164 -37.34 -13.67 3.31
CA ILE A 164 -37.55 -12.28 2.83
C ILE A 164 -36.77 -11.98 1.55
N GLU A 165 -35.98 -12.93 1.07
CA GLU A 165 -35.01 -12.72 0.01
C GLU A 165 -35.70 -12.33 -1.31
N ALA A 166 -36.91 -12.85 -1.58
CA ALA A 166 -37.70 -12.49 -2.74
C ALA A 166 -38.16 -11.01 -2.72
N ASP A 167 -38.62 -10.52 -1.56
CA ASP A 167 -39.06 -9.13 -1.41
C ASP A 167 -37.89 -8.15 -1.54
N VAL A 168 -36.75 -8.48 -0.89
CA VAL A 168 -35.52 -7.69 -1.00
C VAL A 168 -35.00 -7.69 -2.44
N LEU A 169 -35.12 -8.81 -3.16
CA LEU A 169 -34.73 -8.92 -4.57
C LEU A 169 -35.61 -8.07 -5.48
N ALA A 170 -36.93 -8.10 -5.28
CA ALA A 170 -37.87 -7.26 -6.04
C ALA A 170 -37.57 -5.77 -5.83
N HIS A 171 -37.31 -5.37 -4.59
CA HIS A 171 -36.93 -4.00 -4.26
C HIS A 171 -35.58 -3.59 -4.87
N ALA A 172 -34.57 -4.45 -4.78
CA ALA A 172 -33.25 -4.20 -5.37
C ALA A 172 -33.34 -4.01 -6.90
N ARG A 173 -34.16 -4.80 -7.59
CA ARG A 173 -34.43 -4.65 -9.03
C ARG A 173 -35.13 -3.34 -9.38
N GLY A 174 -36.08 -2.89 -8.56
CA GLY A 174 -36.74 -1.59 -8.75
C GLY A 174 -35.78 -0.39 -8.72
N LEU A 175 -34.59 -0.57 -8.14
CA LEU A 175 -33.55 0.45 -8.06
C LEU A 175 -32.44 0.28 -9.10
N LEU A 176 -32.51 -0.70 -10.00
CA LEU A 176 -31.43 -0.99 -10.93
C LEU A 176 -31.08 0.17 -11.89
N PRO A 177 -32.04 0.91 -12.48
CA PRO A 177 -31.70 1.89 -13.52
C PRO A 177 -30.73 2.97 -13.05
N PHE A 178 -29.54 3.07 -13.65
CA PHE A 178 -28.54 4.13 -13.37
C PHE A 178 -28.68 5.33 -14.32
N ASP A 179 -29.92 5.70 -14.64
CA ASP A 179 -30.30 6.66 -15.68
C ASP A 179 -29.98 8.15 -15.37
N THR A 180 -29.70 8.51 -14.12
CA THR A 180 -29.45 9.90 -13.71
C THR A 180 -28.12 10.04 -12.95
N PRO A 181 -27.47 11.22 -12.98
CA PRO A 181 -26.23 11.46 -12.24
C PRO A 181 -26.36 11.20 -10.73
N VAL A 182 -27.53 11.47 -10.16
CA VAL A 182 -27.82 11.22 -8.74
C VAL A 182 -27.86 9.73 -8.44
N LYS A 183 -28.55 8.94 -9.28
CA LYS A 183 -28.60 7.48 -9.17
C LYS A 183 -27.22 6.86 -9.35
N LYS A 184 -26.47 7.27 -10.39
CA LYS A 184 -25.07 6.89 -10.59
C LYS A 184 -24.21 7.16 -9.35
N ARG A 185 -24.39 8.30 -8.68
CA ARG A 185 -23.60 8.63 -7.49
C ARG A 185 -23.89 7.71 -6.29
N VAL A 186 -25.13 7.24 -6.12
CA VAL A 186 -25.62 6.62 -4.87
C VAL A 186 -25.83 5.12 -5.00
N LEU A 187 -26.55 4.68 -6.04
CA LEU A 187 -27.06 3.33 -6.15
C LEU A 187 -25.97 2.25 -6.25
N PRO A 188 -24.79 2.48 -6.87
CA PRO A 188 -23.75 1.45 -6.86
C PRO A 188 -23.31 1.04 -5.45
N GLY A 189 -23.25 1.98 -4.51
CA GLY A 189 -22.95 1.68 -3.11
C GLY A 189 -24.07 0.89 -2.43
N LEU A 190 -25.32 1.10 -2.84
CA LEU A 190 -26.47 0.37 -2.34
C LEU A 190 -26.52 -1.07 -2.86
N HIS A 191 -26.32 -1.28 -4.17
CA HIS A 191 -26.28 -2.63 -4.75
C HIS A 191 -25.16 -3.48 -4.17
N GLN A 192 -24.06 -2.89 -3.68
CA GLN A 192 -23.02 -3.61 -2.94
C GLN A 192 -23.55 -4.24 -1.64
N HIS A 193 -24.49 -3.58 -0.95
CA HIS A 193 -25.14 -4.13 0.24
C HIS A 193 -26.08 -5.27 -0.12
N TYR A 194 -26.91 -5.12 -1.16
CA TYR A 194 -27.77 -6.19 -1.65
C TYR A 194 -26.98 -7.42 -2.11
N ALA A 195 -25.87 -7.23 -2.84
CA ALA A 195 -25.03 -8.33 -3.28
C ALA A 195 -24.44 -9.14 -2.11
N LYS A 196 -23.94 -8.44 -1.07
CA LYS A 196 -23.46 -9.10 0.15
C LYS A 196 -24.56 -9.84 0.90
N PHE A 197 -25.76 -9.26 0.97
CA PHE A 197 -26.91 -9.89 1.60
C PHE A 197 -27.28 -11.23 0.94
N PHE A 198 -27.44 -11.25 -0.38
CA PHE A 198 -27.76 -12.49 -1.10
C PHE A 198 -26.62 -13.51 -1.07
N ALA A 199 -25.36 -13.07 -1.14
CA ALA A 199 -24.19 -13.93 -1.01
C ALA A 199 -24.14 -14.64 0.34
N ASN A 200 -24.30 -13.90 1.44
CA ASN A 200 -24.27 -14.45 2.80
C ASN A 200 -25.37 -15.48 3.03
N ARG A 201 -26.49 -15.37 2.29
CA ARG A 201 -27.63 -16.28 2.36
C ARG A 201 -27.62 -17.37 1.29
N ARG A 202 -26.64 -17.36 0.39
CA ARG A 202 -26.54 -18.25 -0.78
C ARG A 202 -27.85 -18.31 -1.58
N TYR A 203 -28.48 -17.15 -1.79
CA TYR A 203 -29.80 -17.07 -2.44
C TYR A 203 -29.67 -17.15 -3.96
N GLU A 204 -29.75 -18.36 -4.52
CA GLU A 204 -29.57 -18.65 -5.94
C GLU A 204 -30.40 -17.77 -6.90
N PRO A 205 -31.68 -17.43 -6.64
CA PRO A 205 -32.44 -16.58 -7.55
C PRO A 205 -31.84 -15.18 -7.77
N ALA A 206 -30.95 -14.71 -6.89
CA ALA A 206 -30.23 -13.45 -7.07
C ALA A 206 -29.19 -13.48 -8.20
N VAL A 207 -28.79 -14.66 -8.71
CA VAL A 207 -27.84 -14.78 -9.82
C VAL A 207 -28.35 -14.04 -11.08
N ALA A 208 -29.65 -14.15 -11.39
CA ALA A 208 -30.25 -13.43 -12.50
C ALA A 208 -30.15 -11.91 -12.33
N TYR A 209 -30.40 -11.41 -11.12
CA TYR A 209 -30.25 -10.00 -10.78
C TYR A 209 -28.78 -9.54 -10.83
N PHE A 210 -27.83 -10.37 -10.43
CA PHE A 210 -26.41 -10.04 -10.58
C PHE A 210 -26.00 -9.89 -12.04
N ARG A 211 -26.54 -10.72 -12.93
CA ARG A 211 -26.37 -10.53 -14.38
C ARG A 211 -26.91 -9.18 -14.83
N GLU A 212 -28.11 -8.80 -14.38
CA GLU A 212 -28.72 -7.49 -14.68
C GLU A 212 -27.82 -6.33 -14.18
N VAL A 213 -27.32 -6.41 -12.94
CA VAL A 213 -26.41 -5.41 -12.35
C VAL A 213 -25.11 -5.25 -13.13
N LEU A 214 -24.55 -6.33 -13.68
CA LEU A 214 -23.30 -6.29 -14.42
C LEU A 214 -23.44 -5.70 -15.82
N VAL A 215 -24.65 -5.72 -16.41
CA VAL A 215 -24.88 -5.16 -17.76
C VAL A 215 -25.55 -3.78 -17.75
N GLU A 216 -26.00 -3.30 -16.58
CA GLU A 216 -26.74 -2.04 -16.44
C GLU A 216 -25.96 -0.81 -16.93
N ALA A 217 -24.64 -0.77 -16.74
CA ALA A 217 -23.80 0.31 -17.26
C ALA A 217 -22.57 -0.22 -18.00
N ASP A 218 -22.19 0.50 -19.06
CA ASP A 218 -20.97 0.21 -19.81
C ASP A 218 -19.74 0.50 -18.94
N ARG A 219 -18.70 -0.32 -19.12
CA ARG A 219 -17.38 -0.12 -18.54
C ARG A 219 -16.75 1.21 -19.01
N GLY A 220 -17.13 1.67 -20.21
CA GLY A 220 -16.70 2.94 -20.80
C GLY A 220 -17.47 4.20 -20.33
N GLU A 221 -18.26 4.12 -19.27
CA GLU A 221 -19.04 5.26 -18.77
C GLU A 221 -18.16 6.51 -18.49
N PRO A 222 -18.47 7.68 -19.09
CA PRO A 222 -17.61 8.87 -19.02
C PRO A 222 -17.54 9.51 -17.62
N MET A 223 -18.54 9.26 -16.75
CA MET A 223 -18.53 9.79 -15.39
C MET A 223 -17.54 9.01 -14.51
N GLN A 224 -16.30 9.50 -14.40
CA GLN A 224 -15.21 8.84 -13.67
C GLN A 224 -15.58 8.41 -12.23
N SER A 225 -16.30 9.27 -11.48
CA SER A 225 -16.72 8.95 -10.11
C SER A 225 -17.72 7.80 -10.04
N PHE A 226 -18.54 7.61 -11.08
CA PHE A 226 -19.40 6.45 -11.22
C PHE A 226 -18.59 5.21 -11.63
N GLN A 227 -17.69 5.35 -12.61
CA GLN A 227 -16.85 4.26 -13.11
C GLN A 227 -16.07 3.57 -11.96
N ILE A 228 -15.50 4.36 -11.04
CA ILE A 228 -14.82 3.84 -9.84
C ILE A 228 -15.80 3.07 -8.93
N LYS A 229 -16.95 3.65 -8.60
CA LYS A 229 -17.93 3.02 -7.69
C LYS A 229 -18.59 1.79 -8.29
N TYR A 230 -18.82 1.81 -9.59
CA TYR A 230 -19.40 0.70 -10.35
C TYR A 230 -18.37 -0.43 -10.49
N GLY A 231 -17.09 -0.15 -10.77
CA GLY A 231 -16.02 -1.16 -10.71
C GLY A 231 -15.92 -1.84 -9.34
N MET A 232 -16.07 -1.09 -8.25
CA MET A 232 -16.16 -1.66 -6.90
C MET A 232 -17.42 -2.54 -6.73
N LEU A 233 -18.57 -2.12 -7.26
CA LEU A 233 -19.79 -2.93 -7.25
C LEU A 233 -19.59 -4.24 -8.01
N ARG A 234 -19.03 -4.20 -9.22
CA ARG A 234 -18.77 -5.38 -10.06
C ARG A 234 -17.88 -6.38 -9.33
N THR A 235 -16.82 -5.91 -8.67
CA THR A 235 -15.96 -6.76 -7.83
C THR A 235 -16.74 -7.44 -6.70
N VAL A 236 -17.65 -6.71 -6.03
CA VAL A 236 -18.50 -7.28 -4.97
C VAL A 236 -19.49 -8.30 -5.54
N VAL A 237 -20.10 -8.03 -6.69
CA VAL A 237 -21.04 -8.93 -7.37
C VAL A 237 -20.33 -10.22 -7.82
N GLN A 238 -19.13 -10.13 -8.39
CA GLN A 238 -18.33 -11.30 -8.77
C GLN A 238 -18.02 -12.19 -7.56
N ARG A 239 -17.64 -11.59 -6.42
CA ARG A 239 -17.44 -12.35 -5.17
C ARG A 239 -18.74 -12.94 -4.64
N ALA A 240 -19.86 -12.23 -4.80
CA ALA A 240 -21.18 -12.73 -4.42
C ALA A 240 -21.58 -13.95 -5.27
N LEU A 241 -21.36 -13.90 -6.58
CA LEU A 241 -21.57 -15.03 -7.50
C LEU A 241 -20.73 -16.25 -7.07
N ALA A 242 -19.44 -16.05 -6.80
CA ALA A 242 -18.56 -17.13 -6.33
C ALA A 242 -19.00 -17.72 -4.98
N ALA A 243 -19.52 -16.89 -4.06
CA ALA A 243 -19.99 -17.34 -2.76
C ALA A 243 -21.33 -18.10 -2.82
N ILE A 244 -22.22 -17.74 -3.75
CA ILE A 244 -23.44 -18.50 -4.04
C ILE A 244 -23.05 -19.84 -4.68
N GLY A 245 -22.14 -19.82 -5.64
CA GLY A 245 -21.72 -21.00 -6.40
C GLY A 245 -22.78 -21.50 -7.38
N GLY A 246 -22.58 -22.71 -7.89
CA GLY A 246 -23.48 -23.34 -8.87
C GLY A 246 -23.19 -22.95 -10.33
N ALA A 247 -23.72 -23.74 -11.25
CA ALA A 247 -23.45 -23.62 -12.68
C ALA A 247 -23.86 -22.26 -13.27
N ASP A 248 -25.03 -21.73 -12.86
CA ASP A 248 -25.52 -20.44 -13.36
C ASP A 248 -24.66 -19.26 -12.89
N ALA A 249 -24.22 -19.27 -11.63
CA ALA A 249 -23.35 -18.22 -11.11
C ALA A 249 -21.97 -18.26 -11.79
N TYR A 250 -21.44 -19.46 -12.01
CA TYR A 250 -20.19 -19.65 -12.72
C TYR A 250 -20.29 -19.24 -14.19
N ALA A 251 -21.41 -19.53 -14.87
CA ALA A 251 -21.67 -19.08 -16.23
C ALA A 251 -21.69 -17.54 -16.35
N VAL A 252 -22.18 -16.83 -15.33
CA VAL A 252 -22.11 -15.35 -15.30
C VAL A 252 -20.66 -14.87 -15.15
N LEU A 253 -19.84 -15.51 -14.30
CA LEU A 253 -18.41 -15.18 -14.17
C LEU A 253 -17.64 -15.41 -15.48
N ILE A 254 -17.94 -16.50 -16.20
CA ILE A 254 -17.38 -16.77 -17.53
C ILE A 254 -17.82 -15.66 -18.50
N SER A 255 -19.11 -15.34 -18.60
CA SER A 255 -19.60 -14.28 -19.49
C SER A 255 -18.94 -12.92 -19.21
N GLU A 256 -18.67 -12.62 -17.94
CA GLU A 256 -17.93 -11.44 -17.53
C GLU A 256 -16.48 -11.46 -18.02
N LEU A 257 -15.78 -12.58 -17.86
CA LEU A 257 -14.43 -12.78 -18.40
C LEU A 257 -14.41 -12.61 -19.93
N GLU A 258 -15.38 -13.21 -20.63
CA GLU A 258 -15.52 -13.10 -22.08
C GLU A 258 -15.76 -11.66 -22.52
N SER A 259 -16.61 -10.91 -21.80
CA SER A 259 -16.86 -9.50 -22.12
C SER A 259 -15.65 -8.59 -21.94
N ILE A 260 -14.67 -8.99 -21.12
CA ILE A 260 -13.37 -8.32 -20.99
C ILE A 260 -12.46 -8.71 -22.17
N ALA A 261 -12.57 -9.95 -22.65
CA ALA A 261 -11.69 -10.50 -23.68
C ALA A 261 -11.79 -9.77 -25.03
N ASP A 262 -12.97 -9.25 -25.32
CA ASP A 262 -13.29 -8.65 -26.61
C ASP A 262 -12.97 -7.14 -26.68
N LYS A 263 -12.38 -6.54 -25.64
CA LYS A 263 -12.10 -5.09 -25.57
C LYS A 263 -10.64 -4.79 -25.15
N PRO A 264 -10.04 -3.69 -25.63
CA PRO A 264 -8.80 -3.17 -25.04
C PRO A 264 -9.00 -2.85 -23.57
N LEU A 265 -8.03 -3.22 -22.74
CA LEU A 265 -8.05 -3.03 -21.31
C LEU A 265 -7.73 -1.59 -20.94
N ASP A 266 -8.54 -1.08 -20.02
CA ASP A 266 -8.26 0.09 -19.21
C ASP A 266 -7.83 -0.33 -17.78
N PRO A 267 -7.45 0.60 -16.89
CA PRO A 267 -7.11 0.27 -15.51
C PRO A 267 -8.18 -0.50 -14.73
N PHE A 268 -9.45 -0.26 -15.03
CA PHE A 268 -10.56 -0.88 -14.32
C PHE A 268 -10.71 -2.34 -14.76
N ALA A 269 -10.68 -2.59 -16.07
CA ALA A 269 -10.73 -3.94 -16.63
C ALA A 269 -9.53 -4.80 -16.16
N ALA A 270 -8.35 -4.22 -15.99
CA ALA A 270 -7.20 -4.94 -15.42
C ALA A 270 -7.42 -5.36 -13.96
N SER A 271 -8.02 -4.52 -13.13
CA SER A 271 -8.37 -4.86 -11.74
C SER A 271 -9.49 -5.91 -11.67
N GLU A 272 -10.48 -5.83 -12.57
CA GLU A 272 -11.54 -6.84 -12.68
C GLU A 272 -10.99 -8.20 -13.09
N LEU A 273 -10.10 -8.23 -14.08
CA LEU A 273 -9.44 -9.45 -14.56
C LEU A 273 -8.68 -10.16 -13.42
N GLN A 274 -7.94 -9.40 -12.60
CA GLN A 274 -7.23 -9.97 -11.45
C GLN A 274 -8.19 -10.59 -10.42
N ASN A 275 -9.35 -9.98 -10.19
CA ASN A 275 -10.36 -10.51 -9.29
C ASN A 275 -11.02 -11.77 -9.88
N LEU A 276 -11.40 -11.75 -11.16
CA LEU A 276 -12.00 -12.89 -11.85
C LEU A 276 -11.06 -14.10 -11.88
N GLY A 277 -9.77 -13.90 -12.20
CA GLY A 277 -8.78 -14.98 -12.21
C GLY A 277 -8.75 -15.75 -10.89
N LYS A 278 -8.75 -15.03 -9.75
CA LYS A 278 -8.76 -15.65 -8.42
C LYS A 278 -10.04 -16.41 -8.09
N LEU A 279 -11.17 -16.01 -8.68
CA LEU A 279 -12.48 -16.63 -8.43
C LEU A 279 -12.72 -17.86 -9.31
N MET A 280 -11.95 -18.02 -10.39
CA MET A 280 -12.21 -19.01 -11.45
C MET A 280 -11.17 -20.13 -11.49
N VAL A 281 -10.35 -20.29 -10.45
CA VAL A 281 -9.23 -21.27 -10.36
C VAL A 281 -9.64 -22.74 -10.29
N SER A 282 -10.93 -23.05 -10.17
CA SER A 282 -11.40 -24.45 -10.03
C SER A 282 -12.73 -24.66 -10.76
N PRO A 283 -12.72 -24.74 -12.11
CA PRO A 283 -13.91 -25.09 -12.89
C PRO A 283 -14.40 -26.49 -12.52
N THR A 284 -15.72 -26.66 -12.45
CA THR A 284 -16.35 -27.95 -12.09
C THR A 284 -16.61 -28.83 -13.30
N GLN A 285 -16.66 -28.24 -14.50
CA GLN A 285 -16.91 -28.93 -15.76
C GLN A 285 -15.84 -28.64 -16.81
N ALA A 286 -15.58 -29.61 -17.69
CA ALA A 286 -14.64 -29.42 -18.79
C ALA A 286 -15.07 -28.33 -19.80
N SER A 287 -16.38 -28.12 -19.97
CA SER A 287 -16.94 -27.02 -20.78
C SER A 287 -16.57 -25.65 -20.22
N GLU A 288 -16.63 -25.49 -18.89
CA GLU A 288 -16.28 -24.27 -18.18
C GLU A 288 -14.79 -23.94 -18.37
N LEU A 289 -13.91 -24.92 -18.11
CA LEU A 289 -12.47 -24.78 -18.33
C LEU A 289 -12.15 -24.32 -19.76
N ARG A 290 -12.76 -24.97 -20.77
CA ARG A 290 -12.56 -24.59 -22.18
C ARG A 290 -13.00 -23.16 -22.47
N ALA A 291 -14.12 -22.71 -21.92
CA ALA A 291 -14.58 -21.34 -22.10
C ALA A 291 -13.61 -20.32 -21.48
N ILE A 292 -13.06 -20.63 -20.30
CA ILE A 292 -12.09 -19.77 -19.60
C ILE A 292 -10.79 -19.67 -20.41
N VAL A 293 -10.23 -20.80 -20.82
CA VAL A 293 -9.00 -20.84 -21.62
C VAL A 293 -9.21 -20.11 -22.94
N ALA A 294 -10.36 -20.29 -23.62
CA ALA A 294 -10.68 -19.58 -24.85
C ALA A 294 -10.81 -18.06 -24.63
N ALA A 295 -11.35 -17.60 -23.50
CA ALA A 295 -11.43 -16.17 -23.18
C ALA A 295 -10.02 -15.57 -22.94
N TYR A 296 -9.17 -16.29 -22.21
CA TYR A 296 -7.77 -15.89 -22.01
C TYR A 296 -6.98 -15.87 -23.33
N GLU A 297 -7.17 -16.86 -24.20
CA GLU A 297 -6.56 -16.87 -25.53
C GLU A 297 -6.98 -15.63 -26.35
N ARG A 298 -8.27 -15.28 -26.34
CA ARG A 298 -8.76 -14.05 -26.99
C ARG A 298 -8.09 -12.80 -26.42
N MET A 299 -8.02 -12.66 -25.09
CA MET A 299 -7.34 -11.54 -24.42
C MET A 299 -5.88 -11.37 -24.87
N LEU A 300 -5.14 -12.49 -24.96
CA LEU A 300 -3.74 -12.50 -25.34
C LEU A 300 -3.51 -12.08 -26.80
N ARG A 301 -4.52 -12.28 -27.65
CA ARG A 301 -4.55 -11.88 -29.08
C ARG A 301 -5.07 -10.46 -29.29
N THR A 302 -5.94 -9.95 -28.42
CA THR A 302 -6.48 -8.58 -28.52
C THR A 302 -5.37 -7.54 -28.32
N PRO A 303 -5.12 -6.61 -29.26
CA PRO A 303 -4.12 -5.57 -29.11
C PRO A 303 -4.39 -4.68 -27.90
N GLN A 304 -3.35 -4.43 -27.09
CA GLN A 304 -3.44 -3.64 -25.87
C GLN A 304 -2.51 -2.42 -25.92
N ALA A 305 -2.85 -1.35 -25.21
CA ALA A 305 -1.90 -0.27 -24.96
C ALA A 305 -0.71 -0.80 -24.15
N THR A 306 0.52 -0.43 -24.53
CA THR A 306 1.77 -1.01 -23.98
C THR A 306 1.84 -0.98 -22.44
N ARG A 307 1.28 0.06 -21.81
CA ARG A 307 1.25 0.19 -20.34
C ARG A 307 0.40 -0.86 -19.62
N TYR A 308 -0.59 -1.45 -20.29
CA TYR A 308 -1.52 -2.42 -19.71
C TYR A 308 -1.31 -3.85 -20.22
N ASP A 309 -0.72 -4.00 -21.42
CA ASP A 309 -0.44 -5.30 -22.03
C ASP A 309 0.36 -6.21 -21.09
N TYR A 310 1.43 -5.70 -20.50
CA TYR A 310 2.28 -6.50 -19.59
C TYR A 310 1.53 -6.94 -18.33
N GLN A 311 0.77 -6.05 -17.69
CA GLN A 311 0.02 -6.38 -16.46
C GLN A 311 -1.11 -7.37 -16.75
N MET A 312 -1.79 -7.23 -17.88
CA MET A 312 -2.79 -8.18 -18.37
C MET A 312 -2.17 -9.55 -18.56
N ARG A 313 -1.11 -9.65 -19.37
CA ARG A 313 -0.46 -10.92 -19.70
C ARG A 313 0.01 -11.63 -18.44
N ARG A 314 0.65 -10.91 -17.52
CA ARG A 314 1.05 -11.46 -16.22
C ARG A 314 -0.13 -12.05 -15.45
N THR A 315 -1.27 -11.37 -15.45
CA THR A 315 -2.48 -11.83 -14.75
C THR A 315 -3.08 -13.06 -15.43
N VAL A 316 -3.15 -13.06 -16.76
CA VAL A 316 -3.64 -14.18 -17.56
C VAL A 316 -2.76 -15.42 -17.39
N TYR A 317 -1.43 -15.27 -17.46
CA TYR A 317 -0.51 -16.41 -17.30
C TYR A 317 -0.59 -17.03 -15.91
N ALA A 318 -0.65 -16.20 -14.86
CA ALA A 318 -0.84 -16.69 -13.50
C ALA A 318 -2.16 -17.46 -13.35
N ALA A 319 -3.25 -16.93 -13.91
CA ALA A 319 -4.55 -17.62 -13.87
C ALA A 319 -4.53 -18.94 -14.67
N LEU A 320 -3.90 -18.99 -15.84
CA LEU A 320 -3.72 -20.21 -16.64
C LEU A 320 -2.93 -21.29 -15.88
N ALA A 321 -1.90 -20.89 -15.13
CA ALA A 321 -1.14 -21.80 -14.28
C ALA A 321 -1.97 -22.34 -13.11
N GLU A 322 -2.73 -21.47 -12.44
CA GLU A 322 -3.61 -21.85 -11.32
C GLU A 322 -4.72 -22.82 -11.73
N LEU A 323 -5.19 -22.77 -12.99
CA LEU A 323 -6.16 -23.75 -13.52
C LEU A 323 -5.62 -25.19 -13.56
N ASN A 324 -4.30 -25.36 -13.65
CA ASN A 324 -3.61 -26.66 -13.67
C ASN A 324 -4.26 -27.69 -14.62
N ALA A 325 -4.49 -27.30 -15.88
CA ALA A 325 -5.13 -28.15 -16.88
C ALA A 325 -4.29 -28.26 -18.17
N ALA A 326 -4.44 -29.37 -18.90
CA ALA A 326 -3.67 -29.60 -20.12
C ALA A 326 -3.88 -28.50 -21.18
N GLU A 327 -5.12 -28.02 -21.34
CA GLU A 327 -5.45 -26.95 -22.28
C GLU A 327 -4.86 -25.60 -21.88
N SER A 328 -4.78 -25.29 -20.57
CA SER A 328 -4.17 -24.03 -20.11
C SER A 328 -2.65 -24.06 -20.26
N THR A 329 -2.02 -25.21 -19.96
CA THR A 329 -0.60 -25.47 -20.21
C THR A 329 -0.24 -25.37 -21.69
N ALA A 330 -1.05 -25.98 -22.57
CA ALA A 330 -0.86 -25.90 -24.02
C ALA A 330 -0.93 -24.46 -24.54
N LEU A 331 -1.83 -23.63 -23.99
CA LEU A 331 -1.90 -22.21 -24.33
C LEU A 331 -0.66 -21.43 -23.87
N LEU A 332 -0.15 -21.69 -22.66
CA LEU A 332 1.10 -21.10 -22.17
C LEU A 332 2.29 -21.45 -23.08
N ILE A 333 2.40 -22.71 -23.51
CA ILE A 333 3.45 -23.17 -24.43
C ILE A 333 3.30 -22.52 -25.82
N THR A 334 2.06 -22.40 -26.31
CA THR A 334 1.78 -21.72 -27.59
C THR A 334 2.19 -20.25 -27.55
N GLU A 335 1.90 -19.55 -26.44
CA GLU A 335 2.33 -18.16 -26.25
C GLU A 335 3.85 -18.05 -26.15
N LEU A 336 4.50 -18.98 -25.43
CA LEU A 336 5.96 -19.03 -25.36
C LEU A 336 6.56 -19.15 -26.76
N ALA A 337 6.05 -20.08 -27.58
CA ALA A 337 6.48 -20.29 -28.97
C ALA A 337 6.30 -19.01 -29.82
N ARG A 338 5.17 -18.32 -29.66
CA ARG A 338 4.88 -17.06 -30.35
C ARG A 338 5.92 -15.98 -30.03
N TYR A 339 6.31 -15.84 -28.76
CA TYR A 339 7.35 -14.89 -28.35
C TYR A 339 8.77 -15.36 -28.67
N MET A 340 8.99 -16.66 -28.91
CA MET A 340 10.29 -17.19 -29.34
C MET A 340 10.54 -16.98 -30.85
N GLY A 341 9.50 -16.79 -31.67
CA GLY A 341 9.55 -16.52 -33.11
C GLY A 341 10.11 -15.15 -33.58
N ASN A 342 10.05 -14.92 -34.90
CA ASN A 342 10.87 -13.95 -35.67
C ASN A 342 10.49 -12.45 -35.60
N ALA A 343 9.63 -11.99 -34.69
CA ALA A 343 9.35 -10.55 -34.55
C ALA A 343 9.19 -10.18 -33.06
N PRO A 344 10.23 -9.64 -32.38
CA PRO A 344 10.19 -9.41 -30.95
C PRO A 344 9.34 -8.18 -30.60
N PRO A 345 8.27 -8.32 -29.82
CA PRO A 345 7.55 -7.16 -29.27
C PRO A 345 8.42 -6.43 -28.23
N PRO A 346 8.17 -5.14 -27.96
CA PRO A 346 8.73 -4.49 -26.78
C PRO A 346 8.38 -5.30 -25.51
N ASN A 347 9.35 -5.52 -24.63
CA ASN A 347 9.27 -6.35 -23.41
C ASN A 347 9.25 -7.89 -23.61
N ARG A 348 9.64 -8.41 -24.78
CA ARG A 348 9.73 -9.86 -25.07
C ARG A 348 10.29 -10.68 -23.91
N ASP A 349 11.48 -10.36 -23.41
CA ASP A 349 12.14 -11.17 -22.38
C ASP A 349 11.41 -11.13 -21.04
N SER A 350 10.83 -9.98 -20.68
CA SER A 350 10.00 -9.86 -19.48
C SER A 350 8.71 -10.68 -19.59
N VAL A 351 8.10 -10.75 -20.78
CA VAL A 351 6.90 -11.56 -21.02
C VAL A 351 7.25 -13.05 -20.98
N ILE A 352 8.32 -13.46 -21.65
CA ILE A 352 8.81 -14.84 -21.65
C ILE A 352 9.13 -15.30 -20.22
N ALA A 353 9.81 -14.50 -19.42
CA ALA A 353 10.10 -14.81 -18.02
C ALA A 353 8.83 -15.08 -17.20
N ARG A 354 7.74 -14.35 -17.46
CA ARG A 354 6.44 -14.57 -16.78
C ARG A 354 5.71 -15.83 -17.26
N ILE A 355 5.87 -16.20 -18.53
CA ILE A 355 5.33 -17.48 -19.02
C ILE A 355 6.06 -18.64 -18.35
N PHE A 356 7.39 -18.56 -18.21
CA PHE A 356 8.16 -19.58 -17.49
C PHE A 356 7.83 -19.63 -15.99
N GLU A 357 7.67 -18.49 -15.33
CA GLU A 357 7.19 -18.45 -13.94
C GLU A 357 5.80 -19.08 -13.79
N ALA A 358 4.89 -18.85 -14.75
CA ALA A 358 3.58 -19.49 -14.76
C ALA A 358 3.69 -21.00 -14.95
N LEU A 359 4.48 -21.46 -15.92
CA LEU A 359 4.72 -22.89 -16.17
C LEU A 359 5.33 -23.61 -14.95
N ALA A 360 6.25 -22.97 -14.21
CA ALA A 360 6.83 -23.51 -12.98
C ALA A 360 5.80 -23.73 -11.85
N ASN A 361 4.62 -23.10 -11.94
CA ASN A 361 3.54 -23.26 -10.97
C ASN A 361 2.48 -24.29 -11.40
N VAL A 362 2.61 -24.90 -12.59
CA VAL A 362 1.69 -25.94 -13.09
C VAL A 362 2.08 -27.28 -12.48
N LYS A 363 1.26 -27.83 -11.58
CA LYS A 363 1.59 -29.06 -10.82
C LYS A 363 1.88 -30.27 -11.72
N ASP A 364 1.08 -30.46 -12.76
CA ASP A 364 1.12 -31.62 -13.65
C ASP A 364 1.69 -31.26 -15.03
N LEU A 365 2.81 -30.53 -15.04
CA LEU A 365 3.46 -30.08 -16.28
C LEU A 365 4.11 -31.25 -17.04
N ASP A 366 3.65 -31.50 -18.27
CA ASP A 366 4.42 -32.27 -19.24
C ASP A 366 5.54 -31.39 -19.81
N ILE A 367 6.79 -31.72 -19.44
CA ILE A 367 7.98 -30.98 -19.85
C ILE A 367 8.32 -31.25 -21.33
N GLY A 368 7.89 -32.37 -21.92
CA GLY A 368 8.28 -32.79 -23.27
C GLY A 368 8.08 -31.73 -24.37
N PRO A 369 6.87 -31.13 -24.50
CA PRO A 369 6.62 -30.06 -25.45
C PRO A 369 7.46 -28.78 -25.22
N LEU A 370 7.82 -28.50 -23.96
CA LEU A 370 8.68 -27.38 -23.60
C LEU A 370 10.11 -27.60 -24.11
N LEU A 371 10.61 -28.84 -24.01
CA LEU A 371 11.95 -29.21 -24.50
C LEU A 371 12.03 -29.12 -26.03
N ALA A 372 11.05 -29.69 -26.72
CA ALA A 372 10.97 -29.64 -28.18
C ALA A 372 10.97 -28.19 -28.69
N LEU A 373 10.24 -27.30 -28.02
CA LEU A 373 10.22 -25.89 -28.37
C LEU A 373 11.60 -25.24 -28.22
N VAL A 374 12.38 -25.62 -27.22
CA VAL A 374 13.64 -24.94 -26.89
C VAL A 374 14.81 -25.44 -27.72
N ASP A 375 14.76 -26.70 -28.12
CA ASP A 375 15.69 -27.27 -29.11
C ASP A 375 15.61 -26.52 -30.45
N ASP A 376 14.41 -26.09 -30.85
CA ASP A 376 14.18 -25.36 -32.11
C ASP A 376 14.71 -23.91 -32.12
N PHE A 377 14.88 -23.26 -30.96
CA PHE A 377 15.11 -21.81 -30.88
C PHE A 377 16.53 -21.38 -30.46
N ALA A 378 17.45 -22.32 -30.21
CA ALA A 378 18.91 -22.12 -30.02
C ALA A 378 19.36 -20.95 -29.11
N SER A 379 18.49 -20.43 -28.23
CA SER A 379 18.80 -19.30 -27.35
C SER A 379 19.24 -19.77 -25.95
N PRO A 380 20.48 -19.49 -25.53
CA PRO A 380 20.99 -19.89 -24.22
C PRO A 380 20.20 -19.30 -23.04
N SER A 381 19.57 -18.14 -23.20
CA SER A 381 18.78 -17.49 -22.14
C SER A 381 17.42 -18.16 -21.93
N TYR A 382 16.81 -18.75 -22.95
CA TYR A 382 15.52 -19.46 -22.81
C TYR A 382 15.72 -20.88 -22.30
N ARG A 383 16.83 -21.53 -22.65
CA ARG A 383 17.26 -22.80 -22.04
C ARG A 383 17.36 -22.70 -20.51
N ARG A 384 17.80 -21.55 -19.96
CA ARG A 384 17.78 -21.27 -18.50
C ARG A 384 16.43 -21.39 -17.87
N SER A 385 15.45 -20.78 -18.48
CA SER A 385 14.14 -20.65 -17.87
C SER A 385 13.40 -21.98 -17.92
N VAL A 386 13.65 -22.80 -18.95
CA VAL A 386 13.22 -24.20 -19.05
C VAL A 386 13.89 -25.04 -17.98
N TRP A 387 15.19 -24.86 -17.80
CA TRP A 387 15.95 -25.50 -16.74
C TRP A 387 15.40 -25.15 -15.35
N HIS A 388 15.07 -23.89 -15.11
CA HIS A 388 14.44 -23.47 -13.87
C HIS A 388 13.10 -24.16 -13.64
N VAL A 389 12.23 -24.21 -14.66
CA VAL A 389 10.94 -24.92 -14.61
C VAL A 389 11.15 -26.42 -14.33
N ALA A 390 12.09 -27.06 -15.02
CA ALA A 390 12.38 -28.48 -14.86
C ALA A 390 12.96 -28.79 -13.46
N ALA A 391 13.90 -27.97 -12.96
CA ALA A 391 14.52 -28.14 -11.65
C ALA A 391 13.52 -27.96 -10.49
N THR A 392 12.44 -27.21 -10.69
CA THR A 392 11.37 -27.05 -9.69
C THR A 392 10.32 -28.17 -9.74
N HIS A 393 10.37 -29.06 -10.74
CA HIS A 393 9.39 -30.15 -10.92
C HIS A 393 9.99 -31.54 -10.64
N PRO A 394 9.33 -32.39 -9.80
CA PRO A 394 9.88 -33.67 -9.34
C PRO A 394 9.66 -34.86 -10.31
N SER A 395 9.49 -34.64 -11.63
CA SER A 395 9.23 -35.75 -12.58
C SER A 395 10.51 -36.42 -13.08
N ASP A 396 10.47 -37.72 -13.40
CA ASP A 396 11.64 -38.44 -13.93
C ASP A 396 12.21 -37.80 -15.23
N THR A 397 11.33 -37.22 -16.05
CA THR A 397 11.69 -36.48 -17.27
C THR A 397 12.50 -35.21 -16.97
N SER A 398 12.30 -34.57 -15.81
CA SER A 398 13.10 -33.40 -15.42
C SER A 398 14.54 -33.81 -15.08
N VAL A 399 14.75 -34.95 -14.43
CA VAL A 399 16.09 -35.46 -14.08
C VAL A 399 16.90 -35.82 -15.33
N ASP A 400 16.29 -36.54 -16.28
CA ASP A 400 16.96 -36.90 -17.54
C ASP A 400 17.29 -35.68 -18.40
N PHE A 401 16.39 -34.67 -18.43
CA PHE A 401 16.66 -33.39 -19.09
C PHE A 401 17.80 -32.61 -18.42
N LEU A 402 17.80 -32.52 -17.08
CA LEU A 402 18.87 -31.87 -16.32
C LEU A 402 20.23 -32.53 -16.61
N LEU A 403 20.27 -33.85 -16.72
CA LEU A 403 21.49 -34.62 -17.05
C LEU A 403 21.90 -34.45 -18.52
N ALA A 404 20.96 -34.33 -19.46
CA ALA A 404 21.22 -34.10 -20.87
C ALA A 404 21.73 -32.67 -21.14
N GLU A 405 21.15 -31.65 -20.52
CA GLU A 405 21.60 -30.26 -20.68
C GLU A 405 22.91 -29.97 -19.95
N LEU A 406 23.17 -30.62 -18.81
CA LEU A 406 24.51 -30.62 -18.20
C LEU A 406 25.56 -31.20 -19.15
N ARG A 407 25.23 -32.14 -20.03
CA ARG A 407 26.16 -32.66 -21.05
C ARG A 407 26.31 -31.73 -22.26
N LEU A 408 25.22 -31.11 -22.72
CA LEU A 408 25.22 -30.19 -23.87
C LEU A 408 25.88 -28.85 -23.54
N SER A 409 25.65 -28.31 -22.35
CA SER A 409 26.28 -27.05 -21.90
C SER A 409 27.80 -27.20 -21.78
N VAL A 410 28.25 -28.35 -21.29
CA VAL A 410 29.66 -28.73 -21.14
C VAL A 410 30.38 -28.94 -22.47
N THR A 411 29.65 -29.33 -23.52
CA THR A 411 30.20 -29.52 -24.87
C THR A 411 30.02 -28.29 -25.78
N GLY A 412 29.16 -27.34 -25.40
CA GLY A 412 28.69 -26.24 -26.25
C GLY A 412 29.30 -24.84 -25.98
N GLY A 413 30.12 -24.65 -24.95
CA GLY A 413 30.91 -23.43 -24.76
C GLY A 413 30.12 -22.15 -24.39
N VAL A 414 28.94 -22.24 -23.77
CA VAL A 414 28.12 -21.07 -23.39
C VAL A 414 27.71 -21.08 -21.90
N ASP A 415 28.39 -20.24 -21.12
CA ASP A 415 27.93 -19.41 -19.97
C ASP A 415 26.97 -19.99 -18.91
N ALA A 416 27.31 -21.12 -18.27
CA ALA A 416 26.45 -21.73 -17.24
C ALA A 416 26.31 -20.98 -15.87
N GLU A 417 27.09 -19.92 -15.57
CA GLU A 417 26.96 -19.10 -14.33
C GLU A 417 25.72 -18.23 -14.40
N GLN A 418 25.54 -17.68 -15.58
CA GLN A 418 24.44 -16.81 -15.92
C GLN A 418 23.14 -17.63 -15.97
N LEU A 419 23.25 -18.96 -16.16
CA LEU A 419 22.16 -19.92 -16.12
C LEU A 419 21.66 -20.27 -14.72
N LEU A 420 22.56 -20.43 -13.74
CA LEU A 420 22.23 -21.17 -12.53
C LEU A 420 22.01 -20.30 -11.29
N GLY A 421 22.74 -19.19 -11.10
CA GLY A 421 22.69 -18.41 -9.85
C GLY A 421 23.15 -19.22 -8.62
N ARG A 422 23.99 -18.63 -7.75
CA ARG A 422 24.70 -19.39 -6.68
C ARG A 422 23.84 -20.32 -5.81
N ASN A 423 22.59 -19.94 -5.52
CA ASN A 423 21.69 -20.76 -4.69
C ASN A 423 21.07 -21.95 -5.43
N ALA A 424 20.76 -21.81 -6.74
CA ALA A 424 20.24 -22.93 -7.52
C ALA A 424 21.36 -23.90 -7.90
N THR A 425 22.58 -23.40 -8.11
CA THR A 425 23.78 -24.23 -8.28
C THR A 425 24.01 -25.14 -7.07
N ARG A 426 23.89 -24.62 -5.84
CA ARG A 426 24.07 -25.43 -4.61
C ARG A 426 22.94 -26.46 -4.42
N GLY A 427 21.68 -26.09 -4.64
CA GLY A 427 20.56 -27.03 -4.58
C GLY A 427 20.65 -28.15 -5.64
N LEU A 428 21.11 -27.82 -6.84
CA LEU A 428 21.41 -28.79 -7.90
C LEU A 428 22.55 -29.74 -7.48
N LEU A 429 23.64 -29.20 -6.93
CA LEU A 429 24.78 -30.00 -6.46
C LEU A 429 24.38 -30.97 -5.36
N ASP A 430 23.60 -30.54 -4.38
CA ASP A 430 23.11 -31.41 -3.31
C ASP A 430 22.17 -32.51 -3.86
N THR A 431 21.34 -32.18 -4.86
CA THR A 431 20.45 -33.14 -5.53
C THR A 431 21.22 -34.16 -6.37
N LEU A 432 22.24 -33.74 -7.12
CA LEU A 432 23.09 -34.61 -7.93
C LEU A 432 24.00 -35.51 -7.09
N VAL A 433 24.51 -35.00 -5.96
CA VAL A 433 25.33 -35.76 -5.00
C VAL A 433 24.51 -36.78 -4.22
N ALA A 434 23.20 -36.55 -4.04
CA ALA A 434 22.29 -37.48 -3.37
C ALA A 434 21.83 -38.65 -4.26
N LEU A 435 22.14 -38.67 -5.56
CA LEU A 435 21.79 -39.78 -6.45
C LEU A 435 22.60 -41.03 -6.07
N GLU A 436 21.94 -42.14 -5.75
CA GLU A 436 22.61 -43.37 -5.27
C GLU A 436 23.27 -44.21 -6.38
N SER A 437 23.03 -43.90 -7.65
CA SER A 437 23.56 -44.67 -8.78
C SER A 437 25.00 -44.24 -9.16
N PRO A 438 25.97 -45.17 -9.18
CA PRO A 438 27.37 -44.87 -9.56
C PRO A 438 27.51 -44.31 -10.98
N GLU A 439 26.65 -44.72 -11.91
CA GLU A 439 26.66 -44.22 -13.29
C GLU A 439 26.27 -42.74 -13.38
N TYR A 440 25.28 -42.32 -12.57
CA TYR A 440 24.86 -40.91 -12.52
C TYR A 440 25.83 -40.05 -11.72
N GLN A 441 26.46 -40.59 -10.68
CA GLN A 441 27.52 -39.92 -9.93
C GLN A 441 28.77 -39.65 -10.78
N ALA A 442 29.18 -40.59 -11.64
CA ALA A 442 30.30 -40.39 -12.57
C ALA A 442 29.99 -39.30 -13.61
N ARG A 443 28.76 -39.24 -14.11
CA ARG A 443 28.30 -38.19 -15.05
C ARG A 443 28.15 -36.82 -14.36
N ALA A 444 27.71 -36.79 -13.10
CA ALA A 444 27.64 -35.58 -12.30
C ALA A 444 29.04 -35.01 -12.02
N ARG A 445 30.04 -35.89 -11.82
CA ARG A 445 31.44 -35.52 -11.63
C ARG A 445 32.00 -34.74 -12.82
N ASP A 446 31.74 -35.18 -14.06
CA ASP A 446 32.17 -34.53 -15.30
C ASP A 446 31.49 -33.14 -15.49
N GLY A 447 30.21 -33.05 -15.11
CA GLY A 447 29.46 -31.78 -15.11
C GLY A 447 30.01 -30.77 -14.11
N ILE A 448 30.37 -31.23 -12.90
CA ILE A 448 30.94 -30.39 -11.84
C ILE A 448 32.34 -29.90 -12.20
N ASP A 449 33.17 -30.75 -12.82
CA ASP A 449 34.45 -30.31 -13.41
C ASP A 449 34.21 -29.14 -14.35
N SER A 450 33.30 -29.32 -15.30
CA SER A 450 33.06 -28.32 -16.35
C SER A 450 32.45 -27.01 -15.82
N LEU A 451 31.57 -27.06 -14.82
CA LEU A 451 31.05 -25.86 -14.15
C LEU A 451 32.17 -25.09 -13.41
N PHE A 452 33.17 -25.79 -12.87
CA PHE A 452 34.35 -25.16 -12.30
C PHE A 452 35.29 -24.61 -13.37
N ASN A 453 35.44 -25.31 -14.51
CA ASN A 453 36.21 -24.84 -15.69
C ASN A 453 35.76 -23.48 -16.21
N GLU A 454 34.45 -23.27 -16.20
CA GLU A 454 33.82 -22.06 -16.72
C GLU A 454 33.79 -20.94 -15.66
N GLY A 455 34.27 -21.20 -14.43
CA GLY A 455 34.34 -20.22 -13.34
C GLY A 455 33.06 -20.07 -12.53
N LEU A 456 32.10 -20.97 -12.72
CA LEU A 456 30.72 -20.82 -12.28
C LEU A 456 30.43 -21.41 -10.91
N LEU A 457 31.38 -22.20 -10.44
CA LEU A 457 31.39 -22.86 -9.16
C LEU A 457 32.59 -22.34 -8.37
N GLY A 458 32.37 -21.90 -7.13
CA GLY A 458 33.48 -21.48 -6.27
C GLY A 458 34.39 -22.64 -5.93
N GLU A 459 35.69 -22.38 -5.77
CA GLU A 459 36.70 -23.41 -5.48
C GLU A 459 36.34 -24.28 -4.28
N GLN A 460 35.83 -23.68 -3.19
CA GLN A 460 35.39 -24.43 -2.02
C GLN A 460 34.20 -25.35 -2.30
N ASP A 461 33.22 -24.90 -3.08
CA ASP A 461 32.02 -25.69 -3.41
C ASP A 461 32.36 -26.80 -4.41
N TYR A 462 33.23 -26.52 -5.38
CA TYR A 462 33.78 -27.51 -6.30
C TYR A 462 34.53 -28.61 -5.55
N VAL A 463 35.54 -28.24 -4.75
CA VAL A 463 36.31 -29.21 -3.96
C VAL A 463 35.41 -30.03 -3.05
N ALA A 464 34.42 -29.41 -2.40
CA ALA A 464 33.49 -30.11 -1.52
C ALA A 464 32.55 -31.10 -2.25
N ALA A 465 32.07 -30.76 -3.45
CA ALA A 465 31.21 -31.62 -4.25
C ALA A 465 31.99 -32.78 -4.89
N VAL A 466 33.16 -32.48 -5.45
CA VAL A 466 34.08 -33.43 -6.07
C VAL A 466 34.64 -34.43 -5.06
N THR A 467 35.04 -33.97 -3.88
CA THR A 467 35.56 -34.85 -2.82
C THR A 467 34.51 -35.85 -2.37
N ARG A 468 33.24 -35.41 -2.26
CA ARG A 468 32.12 -36.29 -1.91
C ARG A 468 31.85 -37.32 -3.02
N LEU A 469 31.77 -36.90 -4.28
CA LEU A 469 31.54 -37.81 -5.40
C LEU A 469 32.70 -38.80 -5.60
N ASN A 470 33.95 -38.34 -5.54
CA ASN A 470 35.12 -39.20 -5.70
C ASN A 470 35.26 -40.24 -4.57
N LYS A 471 34.86 -39.88 -3.33
CA LYS A 471 34.81 -40.82 -2.21
C LYS A 471 33.78 -41.93 -2.43
N THR A 472 32.63 -41.60 -3.02
CA THR A 472 31.59 -42.58 -3.35
C THR A 472 31.96 -43.44 -4.57
N LEU A 473 32.68 -42.85 -5.54
CA LEU A 473 33.12 -43.52 -6.77
C LEU A 473 34.45 -44.30 -6.63
N GLY A 474 35.13 -44.21 -5.47
CA GLY A 474 36.38 -44.92 -5.20
C GLY A 474 37.63 -44.43 -5.96
N ASN A 475 37.59 -43.23 -6.54
CA ASN A 475 38.68 -42.65 -7.33
C ASN A 475 39.44 -41.59 -6.52
N GLU A 476 40.42 -42.01 -5.72
CA GLU A 476 41.23 -41.11 -4.89
C GLU A 476 42.62 -40.84 -5.50
N SER A 477 42.78 -39.67 -6.15
CA SER A 477 44.10 -39.04 -6.31
C SER A 477 43.97 -37.54 -6.10
N ALA A 478 44.36 -37.09 -4.90
CA ALA A 478 44.31 -35.68 -4.50
C ALA A 478 45.15 -34.76 -5.40
N PHE A 479 46.20 -35.29 -6.03
CA PHE A 479 47.08 -34.54 -6.93
C PHE A 479 46.40 -34.18 -8.26
N TYR A 480 45.64 -35.12 -8.83
CA TYR A 480 44.93 -34.89 -10.10
C TYR A 480 43.80 -33.86 -9.93
N VAL A 481 43.07 -33.91 -8.81
CA VAL A 481 42.04 -32.92 -8.47
C VAL A 481 42.63 -31.52 -8.30
N ALA A 482 43.79 -31.39 -7.66
CA ALA A 482 44.47 -30.11 -7.46
C ALA A 482 45.05 -29.51 -8.76
N PHE A 483 45.67 -30.34 -9.61
CA PHE A 483 46.22 -29.88 -10.90
C PHE A 483 45.11 -29.47 -11.87
N HIS A 484 44.04 -30.25 -11.94
CA HIS A 484 42.88 -29.90 -12.76
C HIS A 484 42.26 -28.61 -12.22
N ALA A 485 42.12 -28.45 -10.90
CA ALA A 485 41.57 -27.22 -10.33
C ALA A 485 42.37 -25.95 -10.73
N GLU A 486 43.70 -26.02 -10.81
CA GLU A 486 44.53 -24.88 -11.19
C GLU A 486 44.38 -24.48 -12.67
N GLN A 487 44.25 -25.44 -13.60
CA GLN A 487 44.01 -25.12 -15.02
C GLN A 487 42.66 -24.42 -15.23
N LEU A 488 41.68 -24.75 -14.39
CA LEU A 488 40.32 -24.22 -14.46
C LEU A 488 40.23 -22.82 -13.87
N ARG A 489 41.03 -22.56 -12.83
CA ARG A 489 41.24 -21.22 -12.28
C ARG A 489 41.72 -20.23 -13.35
N VAL A 490 42.61 -20.65 -14.24
CA VAL A 490 43.15 -19.80 -15.32
C VAL A 490 42.06 -19.45 -16.34
N ARG A 491 41.23 -20.42 -16.75
CA ARG A 491 40.14 -20.19 -17.74
C ARG A 491 38.99 -19.36 -17.16
N ALA A 492 38.61 -19.62 -15.91
CA ALA A 492 37.64 -18.81 -15.17
C ALA A 492 38.05 -17.33 -15.10
N ALA A 493 39.35 -17.06 -14.88
CA ALA A 493 39.87 -15.70 -14.85
C ALA A 493 39.74 -14.96 -16.20
N GLU A 494 39.94 -15.65 -17.32
CA GLU A 494 39.78 -15.07 -18.66
C GLU A 494 38.32 -14.76 -19.00
N GLN A 495 37.38 -15.63 -18.63
CA GLN A 495 35.94 -15.44 -18.88
C GLN A 495 35.35 -14.33 -18.00
N GLN A 496 35.79 -14.26 -16.74
CA GLN A 496 35.45 -13.16 -15.83
C GLN A 496 35.92 -11.80 -16.37
N ALA A 497 37.09 -11.75 -17.01
CA ALA A 497 37.59 -10.54 -17.65
C ALA A 497 36.69 -10.06 -18.83
N ARG A 498 36.12 -10.97 -19.62
CA ARG A 498 35.21 -10.63 -20.73
C ARG A 498 33.87 -10.09 -20.23
N ARG A 499 33.23 -10.75 -19.26
CA ARG A 499 31.97 -10.25 -18.67
C ARG A 499 32.16 -8.90 -17.98
N ALA A 500 33.29 -8.69 -17.32
CA ALA A 500 33.63 -7.39 -16.76
C ALA A 500 33.68 -6.29 -17.84
N ALA A 501 34.16 -6.61 -19.04
CA ALA A 501 34.19 -5.67 -20.17
C ALA A 501 32.78 -5.34 -20.71
N GLU A 502 31.88 -6.33 -20.84
CA GLU A 502 30.49 -6.12 -21.29
C GLU A 502 29.66 -5.30 -20.29
N VAL A 503 29.77 -5.60 -19.00
CA VAL A 503 29.13 -4.82 -17.93
C VAL A 503 29.66 -3.37 -17.94
N ALA A 504 30.96 -3.19 -18.16
CA ALA A 504 31.56 -1.86 -18.29
C ALA A 504 31.08 -1.11 -19.55
N GLU A 505 30.72 -1.79 -20.63
CA GLU A 505 30.12 -1.18 -21.82
C GLU A 505 28.66 -0.76 -21.58
N GLY A 506 27.82 -1.66 -21.06
CA GLY A 506 26.42 -1.33 -20.73
C GLY A 506 26.31 -0.20 -19.69
N LYS A 507 27.24 -0.14 -18.72
CA LYS A 507 27.36 0.97 -17.77
C LYS A 507 27.63 2.31 -18.48
N ARG A 508 28.56 2.33 -19.45
CA ARG A 508 28.87 3.54 -20.23
C ARG A 508 27.67 4.01 -21.05
N GLU A 509 26.90 3.11 -21.64
CA GLU A 509 25.69 3.46 -22.41
C GLU A 509 24.58 4.08 -21.54
N MET A 510 24.27 3.46 -20.39
CA MET A 510 23.27 3.99 -19.46
C MET A 510 23.68 5.35 -18.87
N GLN A 511 24.97 5.52 -18.57
CA GLN A 511 25.51 6.82 -18.14
C GLN A 511 25.37 7.88 -19.23
N ALA A 512 25.64 7.54 -20.49
CA ALA A 512 25.45 8.44 -21.61
C ALA A 512 23.97 8.78 -21.85
N GLU A 513 23.04 7.84 -21.64
CA GLU A 513 21.60 8.12 -21.69
C GLU A 513 21.16 9.08 -20.57
N PHE A 514 21.62 8.84 -19.33
CA PHE A 514 21.32 9.72 -18.22
C PHE A 514 21.89 11.12 -18.42
N ALA A 515 23.14 11.24 -18.86
CA ALA A 515 23.76 12.52 -19.19
C ALA A 515 22.96 13.28 -20.26
N ARG A 516 22.50 12.59 -21.31
CA ARG A 516 21.60 13.17 -22.32
C ARG A 516 20.24 13.59 -21.74
N ALA A 517 19.66 12.79 -20.86
CA ALA A 517 18.38 13.12 -20.22
C ALA A 517 18.52 14.31 -19.27
N LEU A 518 19.59 14.37 -18.48
CA LEU A 518 19.89 15.49 -17.61
C LEU A 518 20.12 16.76 -18.44
N ALA A 519 20.93 16.70 -19.50
CA ALA A 519 21.14 17.84 -20.40
C ALA A 519 19.82 18.38 -20.97
N ARG A 520 18.88 17.51 -21.36
CA ARG A 520 17.55 17.92 -21.82
C ARG A 520 16.68 18.53 -20.72
N ASN A 521 16.65 17.92 -19.53
CA ASN A 521 15.78 18.37 -18.44
C ASN A 521 16.32 19.61 -17.71
N SER A 522 17.63 19.90 -17.84
CA SER A 522 18.27 21.08 -17.28
C SER A 522 18.19 22.31 -18.19
N THR A 523 17.68 22.20 -19.42
CA THR A 523 17.45 23.40 -20.25
C THR A 523 16.26 24.20 -19.73
N PRO A 524 16.17 25.51 -20.01
CA PRO A 524 15.00 26.31 -19.62
C PRO A 524 13.67 25.69 -20.07
N GLU A 525 13.60 25.11 -21.26
CA GLU A 525 12.39 24.45 -21.78
C GLU A 525 12.08 23.16 -21.02
N GLY A 526 13.11 22.36 -20.71
CA GLY A 526 12.97 21.11 -19.95
C GLY A 526 12.52 21.35 -18.51
N ILE A 527 13.07 22.37 -17.85
CA ILE A 527 12.64 22.77 -16.50
C ILE A 527 11.19 23.25 -16.56
N ALA A 528 10.82 24.09 -17.54
CA ALA A 528 9.47 24.64 -17.66
C ALA A 528 8.44 23.54 -17.89
N ALA A 529 8.76 22.56 -18.74
CA ALA A 529 7.93 21.39 -18.98
C ALA A 529 7.72 20.57 -17.70
N ASN A 530 8.78 20.36 -16.90
CA ASN A 530 8.65 19.64 -15.62
C ASN A 530 7.85 20.46 -14.59
N VAL A 531 8.04 21.77 -14.50
CA VAL A 531 7.24 22.65 -13.61
C VAL A 531 5.76 22.58 -13.97
N ALA A 532 5.41 22.65 -15.26
CA ALA A 532 4.04 22.49 -15.73
C ALA A 532 3.48 21.10 -15.38
N MET A 533 4.28 20.05 -15.55
CA MET A 533 3.90 18.66 -15.27
C MET A 533 3.67 18.37 -13.77
N LEU A 534 4.12 19.23 -12.85
CA LEU A 534 3.75 19.13 -11.43
C LEU A 534 2.24 19.26 -11.21
N SER A 535 1.51 19.97 -12.07
CA SER A 535 0.04 20.06 -11.99
C SER A 535 -0.66 18.71 -12.22
N ALA A 536 -0.01 17.79 -12.95
CA ALA A 536 -0.56 16.48 -13.27
C ALA A 536 -0.80 15.57 -12.04
N HIS A 537 -1.48 14.44 -12.25
CA HIS A 537 -1.71 13.43 -11.22
C HIS A 537 -0.84 12.18 -11.45
N GLY A 538 -0.54 11.46 -10.37
CA GLY A 538 0.19 10.19 -10.42
C GLY A 538 1.67 10.32 -10.78
N SER A 539 2.18 9.33 -11.52
CA SER A 539 3.61 9.13 -11.79
C SER A 539 4.28 10.27 -12.55
N HIS A 540 3.53 11.02 -13.37
CA HIS A 540 4.07 12.17 -14.11
C HIS A 540 4.51 13.30 -13.18
N ALA A 541 3.70 13.64 -12.18
CA ALA A 541 4.05 14.67 -11.21
C ALA A 541 5.21 14.24 -10.30
N SER A 542 5.25 12.96 -9.89
CA SER A 542 6.36 12.41 -9.13
C SER A 542 7.68 12.48 -9.91
N ARG A 543 7.66 12.06 -11.18
CA ARG A 543 8.84 12.09 -12.05
C ARG A 543 9.31 13.52 -12.35
N ALA A 544 8.38 14.47 -12.50
CA ALA A 544 8.71 15.89 -12.64
C ALA A 544 9.39 16.44 -11.38
N MET A 545 8.86 16.13 -10.20
CA MET A 545 9.47 16.51 -8.92
C MET A 545 10.88 15.95 -8.78
N GLU A 546 11.10 14.67 -9.09
CA GLU A 546 12.42 14.03 -9.06
C GLU A 546 13.41 14.74 -9.99
N TRP A 547 13.03 15.03 -11.23
CA TRP A 547 13.90 15.75 -12.16
C TRP A 547 14.23 17.15 -11.70
N LEU A 548 13.25 17.92 -11.22
CA LEU A 548 13.47 19.27 -10.71
C LEU A 548 14.41 19.27 -9.50
N VAL A 549 14.27 18.29 -8.60
CA VAL A 549 15.20 18.09 -7.49
C VAL A 549 16.58 17.70 -8.01
N ILE A 550 16.71 16.78 -8.97
CA ILE A 550 18.00 16.42 -9.58
C ILE A 550 18.68 17.65 -10.20
N VAL A 551 17.95 18.45 -10.98
CA VAL A 551 18.45 19.69 -11.61
C VAL A 551 18.93 20.69 -10.54
N GLY A 552 18.25 20.76 -9.39
CA GLY A 552 18.69 21.56 -8.25
C GLY A 552 18.48 23.06 -8.46
N GLU A 553 19.46 23.88 -8.07
CA GLU A 553 19.30 25.34 -8.04
C GLU A 553 18.97 25.97 -9.39
N ALA A 554 19.41 25.37 -10.51
CA ALA A 554 19.09 25.85 -11.85
C ALA A 554 17.57 25.88 -12.14
N ALA A 555 16.77 25.06 -11.44
CA ALA A 555 15.32 25.06 -11.57
C ALA A 555 14.62 26.18 -10.78
N LEU A 556 15.31 26.83 -9.83
CA LEU A 556 14.67 27.73 -8.87
C LEU A 556 14.05 28.96 -9.51
N VAL A 557 14.69 29.56 -10.51
CA VAL A 557 14.16 30.75 -11.20
C VAL A 557 12.74 30.50 -11.74
N GLN A 558 12.53 29.34 -12.38
CA GLN A 558 11.23 28.99 -12.95
C GLN A 558 10.24 28.50 -11.89
N LEU A 559 10.71 27.81 -10.85
CA LEU A 559 9.88 27.42 -9.70
C LEU A 559 9.37 28.64 -8.93
N HIS A 560 10.21 29.64 -8.69
CA HIS A 560 9.84 30.91 -8.06
C HIS A 560 8.84 31.68 -8.93
N GLY A 561 9.09 31.76 -10.24
CA GLY A 561 8.14 32.38 -11.18
C GLY A 561 6.77 31.70 -11.19
N ALA A 562 6.72 30.37 -11.22
CA ALA A 562 5.47 29.61 -11.18
C ALA A 562 4.76 29.70 -9.82
N LEU A 563 5.52 29.83 -8.72
CA LEU A 563 4.97 30.04 -7.38
C LEU A 563 4.30 31.43 -7.25
N ALA A 564 4.89 32.45 -7.85
CA ALA A 564 4.39 33.83 -7.85
C ALA A 564 3.19 34.05 -8.78
N ALA A 565 2.97 33.15 -9.75
CA ALA A 565 1.89 33.28 -10.71
C ALA A 565 0.49 33.21 -10.06
N VAL A 566 -0.37 34.16 -10.46
CA VAL A 566 -1.69 34.40 -9.86
C VAL A 566 -2.68 33.27 -10.16
N ASP A 567 -2.54 32.64 -11.33
CA ASP A 567 -3.40 31.60 -11.88
C ASP A 567 -3.01 30.17 -11.47
N THR A 568 -1.90 29.98 -10.75
CA THR A 568 -1.49 28.66 -10.28
C THR A 568 -2.49 28.09 -9.25
N GLU A 569 -2.97 26.86 -9.44
CA GLU A 569 -3.85 26.21 -8.46
C GLU A 569 -3.11 25.92 -7.13
N ASP A 570 -3.81 26.00 -5.98
CA ASP A 570 -3.21 25.77 -4.65
C ASP A 570 -2.50 24.41 -4.53
N ARG A 571 -3.07 23.36 -5.14
CA ARG A 571 -2.46 22.03 -5.14
C ARG A 571 -1.14 22.00 -5.91
N HIS A 572 -1.05 22.76 -7.00
CA HIS A 572 0.17 22.89 -7.78
C HIS A 572 1.21 23.71 -7.00
N ARG A 573 0.79 24.82 -6.36
CA ARG A 573 1.64 25.61 -5.47
C ARG A 573 2.25 24.78 -4.34
N PHE A 574 1.48 23.90 -3.68
CA PHE A 574 2.00 23.03 -2.63
C PHE A 574 3.11 22.09 -3.14
N LYS A 575 2.96 21.55 -4.35
CA LYS A 575 4.01 20.71 -4.95
C LYS A 575 5.25 21.51 -5.30
N ILE A 576 5.08 22.74 -5.81
CA ILE A 576 6.20 23.66 -6.10
C ILE A 576 6.97 23.98 -4.80
N VAL A 577 6.26 24.35 -3.73
CA VAL A 577 6.87 24.61 -2.41
C VAL A 577 7.63 23.39 -1.88
N ASN A 578 7.07 22.19 -2.03
CA ASN A 578 7.76 20.96 -1.64
C ASN A 578 9.06 20.75 -2.45
N VAL A 579 9.02 20.94 -3.78
CA VAL A 579 10.21 20.82 -4.65
C VAL A 579 11.27 21.84 -4.23
N ILE A 580 10.89 23.10 -3.99
CA ILE A 580 11.80 24.16 -3.53
C ILE A 580 12.45 23.78 -2.19
N GLY A 581 11.66 23.29 -1.23
CA GLY A 581 12.18 22.79 0.05
C GLY A 581 13.12 21.61 -0.11
N GLU A 582 12.84 20.67 -1.03
CA GLU A 582 13.74 19.56 -1.34
C GLU A 582 15.06 20.00 -2.00
N ILE A 583 15.04 21.07 -2.81
CA ILE A 583 16.26 21.69 -3.35
C ILE A 583 17.09 22.33 -2.22
N GLY A 584 16.43 22.97 -1.24
CA GLY A 584 17.05 23.38 0.01
C GLY A 584 17.97 24.62 -0.09
N SER A 585 17.84 25.45 -1.14
CA SER A 585 18.69 26.63 -1.33
C SER A 585 18.20 27.85 -0.52
N VAL A 586 19.13 28.55 0.13
CA VAL A 586 18.83 29.78 0.91
C VAL A 586 18.21 30.88 0.06
N SER A 587 18.52 30.92 -1.24
CA SER A 587 17.96 31.85 -2.23
C SER A 587 16.43 31.78 -2.35
N SER A 588 15.83 30.68 -1.89
CA SER A 588 14.38 30.47 -1.90
C SER A 588 13.66 31.02 -0.68
N THR A 589 14.37 31.55 0.32
CA THR A 589 13.74 32.04 1.56
C THR A 589 12.75 33.16 1.30
N ALA A 590 13.20 34.25 0.68
CA ALA A 590 12.36 35.41 0.40
C ALA A 590 11.18 35.06 -0.54
N PRO A 591 11.36 34.35 -1.68
CA PRO A 591 10.24 33.95 -2.54
C PRO A 591 9.18 33.10 -1.82
N LEU A 592 9.58 32.22 -0.90
CA LEU A 592 8.65 31.41 -0.12
C LEU A 592 7.85 32.25 0.88
N ILE A 593 8.51 33.21 1.54
CA ILE A 593 7.87 34.14 2.48
C ILE A 593 6.87 35.03 1.74
N GLU A 594 7.28 35.65 0.63
CA GLU A 594 6.43 36.48 -0.21
C GLU A 594 5.18 35.71 -0.69
N ALA A 595 5.35 34.46 -1.11
CA ALA A 595 4.23 33.60 -1.49
C ALA A 595 3.29 33.31 -0.30
N ALA A 596 3.81 33.07 0.90
CA ALA A 596 2.97 32.86 2.08
C ALA A 596 2.16 34.10 2.46
N GLU A 597 2.74 35.29 2.32
CA GLU A 597 2.09 36.57 2.59
C GLU A 597 1.03 36.91 1.54
N THR A 598 1.33 36.67 0.26
CA THR A 598 0.41 36.90 -0.86
C THR A 598 -0.81 35.99 -0.77
N TRP A 599 -0.63 34.71 -0.43
CA TRP A 599 -1.68 33.69 -0.44
C TRP A 599 -2.23 33.37 0.97
N ALA A 600 -2.25 34.38 1.84
CA ALA A 600 -2.44 34.20 3.27
C ALA A 600 -3.78 33.55 3.70
N ASN A 601 -4.80 33.64 2.84
CA ASN A 601 -6.17 33.18 3.12
C ASN A 601 -6.35 31.66 3.00
N GLY A 602 -5.41 30.93 2.36
CA GLY A 602 -5.56 29.50 2.03
C GLY A 602 -4.91 28.49 2.99
N GLY A 603 -4.30 28.94 4.10
CA GLY A 603 -3.51 28.04 4.97
C GLY A 603 -2.13 27.67 4.42
N PHE A 604 -1.61 28.48 3.49
CA PHE A 604 -0.35 28.26 2.76
C PHE A 604 0.92 28.37 3.61
N TYR A 605 0.83 29.01 4.79
CA TYR A 605 1.95 29.16 5.73
C TYR A 605 2.56 27.85 6.20
N ARG A 606 1.75 26.81 6.41
CA ARG A 606 2.26 25.54 6.95
C ARG A 606 3.19 24.84 5.96
N PRO A 607 2.80 24.63 4.68
CA PRO A 607 3.71 24.11 3.65
C PRO A 607 4.97 24.96 3.49
N VAL A 608 4.85 26.30 3.52
CA VAL A 608 6.00 27.20 3.42
C VAL A 608 6.96 27.04 4.60
N LEU A 609 6.47 27.06 5.84
CA LEU A 609 7.31 26.85 7.02
C LEU A 609 7.96 25.45 7.04
N PHE A 610 7.27 24.44 6.52
CA PHE A 610 7.87 23.12 6.35
C PHE A 610 8.97 23.09 5.28
N ALA A 611 8.80 23.79 4.17
CA ALA A 611 9.85 23.95 3.16
C ALA A 611 11.03 24.78 3.70
N LEU A 612 10.77 25.85 4.46
CA LEU A 612 11.80 26.65 5.12
C LEU A 612 12.58 25.81 6.15
N ALA A 613 11.94 24.88 6.87
CA ALA A 613 12.63 23.96 7.77
C ALA A 613 13.58 22.99 7.04
N LEU A 614 13.46 22.86 5.71
CA LEU A 614 14.36 22.11 4.85
C LEU A 614 15.45 22.98 4.22
N ILE A 615 15.40 24.30 4.39
CA ILE A 615 16.42 25.24 3.90
C ILE A 615 17.31 25.61 5.09
N PRO A 616 18.63 25.81 4.91
CA PRO A 616 19.46 26.35 5.98
C PRO A 616 18.84 27.63 6.56
N PRO A 617 18.67 27.72 7.89
CA PRO A 617 17.89 28.79 8.50
C PRO A 617 18.58 30.15 8.28
N THR A 618 17.80 31.13 7.88
CA THR A 618 18.23 32.53 7.72
C THR A 618 17.56 33.42 8.78
N THR A 619 18.13 34.61 9.03
CA THR A 619 17.51 35.61 9.92
C THR A 619 16.07 35.93 9.50
N GLU A 620 15.82 36.02 8.20
CA GLU A 620 14.50 36.31 7.62
C GLU A 620 13.50 35.18 7.89
N SER A 621 13.89 33.92 7.65
CA SER A 621 13.02 32.76 7.91
C SER A 621 12.67 32.60 9.40
N ILE A 622 13.62 32.92 10.30
CA ILE A 622 13.40 32.90 11.76
C ILE A 622 12.45 34.05 12.15
N ALA A 623 12.68 35.26 11.64
CA ALA A 623 11.80 36.40 11.89
C ALA A 623 10.38 36.13 11.41
N PHE A 624 10.23 35.54 10.21
CA PHE A 624 8.95 35.14 9.66
C PHE A 624 8.21 34.11 10.53
N ALA A 625 8.92 33.09 11.02
CA ALA A 625 8.35 32.10 11.93
C ALA A 625 7.91 32.73 13.26
N ASN A 626 8.73 33.61 13.85
CA ASN A 626 8.39 34.34 15.08
C ASN A 626 7.18 35.26 14.90
N ALA A 627 7.01 35.88 13.73
CA ALA A 627 5.83 36.68 13.41
C ALA A 627 4.53 35.82 13.38
N GLN A 628 4.64 34.51 13.15
CA GLN A 628 3.48 33.61 13.23
C GLN A 628 3.11 33.23 14.68
N LEU A 629 3.93 33.60 15.66
CA LEU A 629 3.72 33.32 17.09
C LEU A 629 3.07 34.49 17.85
N THR A 630 2.79 35.61 17.18
CA THR A 630 2.21 36.80 17.82
C THR A 630 0.75 36.58 18.23
N VAL A 631 0.30 37.28 19.28
CA VAL A 631 -1.10 37.25 19.74
C VAL A 631 -2.03 37.75 18.64
N GLY A 632 -3.16 37.07 18.43
CA GLY A 632 -4.13 37.38 17.37
C GLY A 632 -3.92 36.60 16.07
N ILE A 633 -2.80 35.89 15.92
CA ILE A 633 -2.58 34.95 14.83
C ILE A 633 -3.31 33.63 15.10
N THR A 634 -3.84 33.00 14.04
CA THR A 634 -4.54 31.72 14.16
C THR A 634 -3.65 30.63 14.74
N GLN A 635 -4.21 29.78 15.60
CA GLN A 635 -3.53 28.63 16.21
C GLN A 635 -2.78 27.75 15.20
N ARG A 636 -3.32 27.56 13.99
CA ARG A 636 -2.68 26.75 12.93
C ARG A 636 -1.34 27.33 12.49
N ARG A 637 -1.22 28.65 12.40
CA ARG A 637 0.03 29.33 12.03
C ARG A 637 1.02 29.32 13.20
N GLN A 638 0.54 29.53 14.42
CA GLN A 638 1.37 29.41 15.63
C GLN A 638 2.00 28.01 15.74
N VAL A 639 1.20 26.95 15.54
CA VAL A 639 1.71 25.57 15.49
C VAL A 639 2.80 25.40 14.43
N ALA A 640 2.59 25.93 13.22
CA ALA A 640 3.59 25.80 12.16
C ALA A 640 4.90 26.53 12.50
N GLY A 641 4.82 27.72 13.12
CA GLY A 641 5.99 28.49 13.58
C GLY A 641 6.77 27.74 14.65
N LEU A 642 6.09 27.18 15.66
CA LEU A 642 6.74 26.38 16.71
C LEU A 642 7.40 25.13 16.14
N VAL A 643 6.72 24.43 15.22
CA VAL A 643 7.29 23.24 14.56
C VAL A 643 8.53 23.62 13.77
N TYR A 644 8.51 24.73 13.02
CA TYR A 644 9.69 25.22 12.30
C TYR A 644 10.88 25.43 13.26
N LEU A 645 10.68 26.18 14.36
CA LEU A 645 11.73 26.44 15.35
C LEU A 645 12.26 25.15 15.99
N ALA A 646 11.39 24.17 16.22
CA ALA A 646 11.74 22.85 16.74
C ALA A 646 12.56 22.02 15.74
N GLN A 647 12.23 22.08 14.44
CA GLN A 647 12.97 21.38 13.39
C GLN A 647 14.39 21.93 13.26
N ILE A 648 14.53 23.27 13.20
CA ILE A 648 15.84 23.92 13.07
C ILE A 648 16.62 23.99 14.40
N ARG A 649 16.05 23.49 15.51
CA ARG A 649 16.60 23.55 16.87
C ARG A 649 17.09 24.93 17.27
N HIS A 650 16.26 25.95 17.04
CA HIS A 650 16.62 27.34 17.32
C HIS A 650 16.73 27.58 18.83
N ALA A 651 17.95 27.56 19.38
CA ALA A 651 18.19 27.68 20.82
C ALA A 651 17.50 28.87 21.51
N PRO A 652 17.46 30.10 20.93
CA PRO A 652 16.73 31.22 21.52
C PRO A 652 15.22 31.00 21.70
N ALA A 653 14.63 30.02 21.00
CA ALA A 653 13.23 29.66 21.20
C ALA A 653 12.97 28.88 22.51
N ALA A 654 13.99 28.58 23.31
CA ALA A 654 13.83 27.93 24.61
C ALA A 654 12.93 28.75 25.56
N ASP A 655 13.00 30.08 25.51
CA ASP A 655 12.16 30.97 26.32
C ASP A 655 10.67 30.85 25.97
N LEU A 656 10.37 30.48 24.71
CA LEU A 656 9.00 30.26 24.25
C LEU A 656 8.39 28.99 24.83
N VAL A 657 9.20 28.04 25.31
CA VAL A 657 8.69 26.78 25.87
C VAL A 657 7.81 27.08 27.06
N ALA A 658 8.27 27.88 28.04
CA ALA A 658 7.46 28.24 29.21
C ALA A 658 6.17 28.99 28.84
N GLN A 659 6.22 29.83 27.81
CA GLN A 659 5.03 30.53 27.30
C GLN A 659 4.02 29.55 26.70
N TYR A 660 4.49 28.61 25.87
CA TYR A 660 3.65 27.74 25.08
C TYR A 660 3.26 26.42 25.76
N THR A 661 3.85 26.10 26.90
CA THR A 661 3.42 24.98 27.77
C THR A 661 2.46 25.40 28.88
N ASN A 662 2.10 26.70 28.96
CA ASN A 662 1.16 27.23 29.93
C ASN A 662 -0.25 26.61 29.78
N ASP A 663 -0.85 26.21 30.91
CA ASP A 663 -2.17 25.58 30.96
C ASP A 663 -3.33 26.44 30.45
N ALA A 664 -3.17 27.76 30.38
CA ALA A 664 -4.14 28.67 29.79
C ALA A 664 -4.25 28.55 28.26
N LEU A 665 -3.30 27.90 27.59
CA LEU A 665 -3.29 27.71 26.14
C LEU A 665 -4.03 26.43 25.72
N SER A 666 -4.47 26.42 24.46
CA SER A 666 -5.11 25.24 23.86
C SER A 666 -4.20 23.99 23.97
N PRO A 667 -4.76 22.79 24.22
CA PRO A 667 -3.98 21.56 24.37
C PRO A 667 -3.01 21.28 23.20
N ARG A 668 -3.44 21.48 21.96
CA ARG A 668 -2.58 21.36 20.77
C ARG A 668 -1.38 22.33 20.73
N LEU A 669 -1.52 23.56 21.22
CA LEU A 669 -0.36 24.47 21.31
C LEU A 669 0.60 23.99 22.39
N ARG A 670 0.07 23.52 23.53
CA ARG A 670 0.88 22.94 24.60
C ARG A 670 1.67 21.72 24.14
N SER A 671 1.05 20.80 23.42
CA SER A 671 1.75 19.60 22.92
C SER A 671 2.90 19.96 21.96
N VAL A 672 2.73 21.01 21.15
CA VAL A 672 3.77 21.49 20.23
C VAL A 672 4.84 22.32 20.95
N GLY A 673 4.47 23.08 21.98
CA GLY A 673 5.43 23.74 22.89
C GLY A 673 6.30 22.72 23.63
N LEU A 674 5.72 21.60 24.08
CA LEU A 674 6.45 20.46 24.64
C LEU A 674 7.34 19.77 23.61
N TYR A 675 6.89 19.65 22.35
CA TYR A 675 7.73 19.16 21.27
C TYR A 675 8.96 20.06 21.03
N LEU A 676 8.77 21.37 21.02
CA LEU A 676 9.86 22.35 20.95
C LEU A 676 10.83 22.18 22.12
N GLY A 677 10.31 22.12 23.36
CA GLY A 677 11.14 21.92 24.55
C GLY A 677 11.94 20.62 24.52
N ALA A 678 11.34 19.53 24.03
CA ALA A 678 12.01 18.24 23.87
C ALA A 678 13.15 18.31 22.86
N ARG A 679 12.92 18.94 21.69
CA ARG A 679 13.93 19.13 20.65
C ARG A 679 15.09 20.02 21.06
N LEU A 680 14.82 21.02 21.90
CA LEU A 680 15.82 21.95 22.43
C LEU A 680 16.52 21.42 23.71
N GLY A 681 16.07 20.31 24.28
CA GLY A 681 16.63 19.77 25.52
C GLY A 681 16.33 20.61 26.76
N VAL A 682 15.20 21.32 26.79
CA VAL A 682 14.81 22.15 27.94
C VAL A 682 14.50 21.27 29.15
N GLN A 683 15.18 21.53 30.27
CA GLN A 683 15.04 20.76 31.51
C GLN A 683 13.59 20.73 32.00
N GLY A 684 13.13 19.57 32.47
CA GLY A 684 11.77 19.37 32.96
C GLY A 684 10.72 19.05 31.88
N THR A 685 11.05 19.21 30.59
CA THR A 685 10.10 18.93 29.50
C THR A 685 9.66 17.46 29.46
N GLY A 686 10.54 16.51 29.75
CA GLY A 686 10.20 15.07 29.79
C GLY A 686 9.12 14.75 30.83
N ALA A 687 9.24 15.31 32.05
CA ALA A 687 8.24 15.15 33.11
C ALA A 687 6.90 15.81 32.73
N ALA A 688 6.95 16.98 32.08
CA ALA A 688 5.74 17.65 31.58
C ALA A 688 5.05 16.85 30.45
N ILE A 689 5.82 16.19 29.58
CA ILE A 689 5.28 15.28 28.56
C ILE A 689 4.65 14.04 29.20
N GLU A 690 5.31 13.43 30.19
CA GLU A 690 4.76 12.29 30.94
C GLU A 690 3.42 12.65 31.59
N ALA A 691 3.34 13.78 32.30
CA ALA A 691 2.10 14.28 32.88
C ALA A 691 1.03 14.55 31.80
N ALA A 692 1.40 15.23 30.71
CA ALA A 692 0.47 15.51 29.62
C ALA A 692 -0.07 14.24 28.95
N LEU A 693 0.74 13.19 28.80
CA LEU A 693 0.33 11.91 28.23
C LEU A 693 -0.65 11.13 29.12
N GLN A 694 -0.58 11.29 30.44
CA GLN A 694 -1.49 10.67 31.39
C GLN A 694 -2.89 11.30 31.37
N HIS A 695 -2.96 12.61 31.11
CA HIS A 695 -4.23 13.36 31.12
C HIS A 695 -4.82 13.59 29.73
N THR A 696 -4.00 13.57 28.69
CA THR A 696 -4.46 13.80 27.31
C THR A 696 -5.03 12.53 26.73
N THR A 697 -6.22 12.68 26.22
CA THR A 697 -6.96 11.60 25.59
C THR A 697 -7.14 11.81 24.08
N GLU A 698 -6.84 13.02 23.61
CA GLU A 698 -6.83 13.39 22.20
C GLU A 698 -5.76 12.64 21.39
N ARG A 699 -6.19 11.84 20.39
CA ARG A 699 -5.27 11.04 19.56
C ARG A 699 -4.15 11.87 18.90
N SER A 700 -4.48 12.99 18.25
CA SER A 700 -3.50 13.84 17.56
C SER A 700 -2.46 14.43 18.50
N GLU A 701 -2.88 14.83 19.70
CA GLU A 701 -2.00 15.37 20.73
C GLU A 701 -1.18 14.27 21.37
N ARG A 702 -1.77 13.11 21.65
CA ARG A 702 -1.06 11.91 22.11
C ARG A 702 0.02 11.46 21.13
N GLU A 703 -0.24 11.47 19.83
CA GLU A 703 0.76 11.17 18.80
C GLU A 703 1.89 12.22 18.77
N THR A 704 1.55 13.50 18.95
CA THR A 704 2.54 14.59 19.06
C THR A 704 3.39 14.43 20.32
N LEU A 705 2.76 14.21 21.48
CA LEU A 705 3.42 14.01 22.78
C LEU A 705 4.27 12.75 22.80
N LEU A 706 3.85 11.67 22.14
CA LEU A 706 4.67 10.46 21.97
C LEU A 706 5.92 10.75 21.12
N THR A 707 5.78 11.59 20.09
CA THR A 707 6.93 12.07 19.31
C THR A 707 7.86 12.94 20.17
N SER A 708 7.30 13.86 20.97
CA SER A 708 8.06 14.67 21.93
C SER A 708 8.76 13.81 22.98
N LEU A 709 8.13 12.72 23.43
CA LEU A 709 8.72 11.79 24.38
C LEU A 709 9.94 11.08 23.79
N ALA A 710 9.89 10.68 22.52
CA ALA A 710 11.03 10.06 21.84
C ALA A 710 12.25 11.01 21.75
N GLU A 711 11.99 12.31 21.63
CA GLU A 711 13.01 13.37 21.68
C GLU A 711 13.53 13.61 23.11
N ALA A 712 12.66 13.59 24.12
CA ALA A 712 13.00 13.97 25.50
C ALA A 712 13.56 12.84 26.37
N ALA A 713 13.17 11.58 26.15
CA ALA A 713 13.54 10.47 27.03
C ALA A 713 15.06 10.28 27.11
N ALA A 714 15.62 9.90 28.26
CA ALA A 714 17.06 9.63 28.36
C ALA A 714 17.44 8.27 27.75
N SER A 715 16.50 7.34 27.64
CA SER A 715 16.74 5.98 27.11
C SER A 715 15.47 5.33 26.51
N PRO A 716 15.62 4.25 25.72
CA PRO A 716 14.49 3.47 25.21
C PRO A 716 13.66 2.82 26.32
N ALA A 717 14.30 2.47 27.44
CA ALA A 717 13.63 1.91 28.62
C ALA A 717 12.71 2.94 29.29
N GLU A 718 13.18 4.18 29.42
CA GLU A 718 12.35 5.28 29.93
C GLU A 718 11.19 5.59 28.99
N PHE A 719 11.45 5.67 27.68
CA PHE A 719 10.39 5.84 26.67
C PHE A 719 9.33 4.74 26.80
N THR A 720 9.75 3.48 26.87
CA THR A 720 8.86 2.31 27.00
C THR A 720 8.02 2.39 28.26
N ARG A 721 8.64 2.71 29.41
CA ARG A 721 7.94 2.88 30.69
C ARG A 721 6.84 3.93 30.58
N VAL A 722 7.17 5.13 30.11
CA VAL A 722 6.23 6.26 30.05
C VAL A 722 5.13 6.00 29.01
N ALA A 723 5.49 5.54 27.81
CA ALA A 723 4.52 5.28 26.76
C ALA A 723 3.56 4.13 27.13
N THR A 724 4.05 3.06 27.77
CA THR A 724 3.20 1.95 28.22
C THR A 724 2.28 2.38 29.37
N ALA A 725 2.79 3.16 30.33
CA ALA A 725 1.97 3.72 31.40
C ALA A 725 0.86 4.64 30.86
N ALA A 726 1.12 5.35 29.75
CA ALA A 726 0.12 6.14 29.06
C ALA A 726 -0.85 5.30 28.20
N GLY A 727 -0.68 3.97 28.09
CA GLY A 727 -1.58 3.07 27.36
C GLY A 727 -1.20 2.83 25.89
N PHE A 728 0.01 3.16 25.46
CA PHE A 728 0.52 2.74 24.15
C PHE A 728 1.02 1.29 24.22
N THR A 729 0.78 0.53 23.15
CA THR A 729 1.18 -0.88 23.04
C THR A 729 2.24 -1.07 21.96
N GLU A 730 3.10 -2.08 22.09
CA GLU A 730 4.09 -2.47 21.08
C GLU A 730 3.47 -2.82 19.71
N ARG A 731 2.19 -3.18 19.67
CA ARG A 731 1.45 -3.42 18.41
C ARG A 731 1.17 -2.14 17.63
N SER A 732 1.22 -0.97 18.27
CA SER A 732 1.01 0.31 17.62
C SER A 732 2.18 0.64 16.71
N PHE A 733 1.88 0.96 15.46
CA PHE A 733 2.89 1.41 14.49
C PHE A 733 3.64 2.66 15.00
N SER A 734 2.92 3.65 15.52
CA SER A 734 3.53 4.87 16.05
C SER A 734 4.42 4.60 17.27
N TYR A 735 4.07 3.64 18.13
CA TYR A 735 4.92 3.27 19.26
C TYR A 735 6.28 2.73 18.78
N ARG A 736 6.27 1.74 17.87
CA ARG A 736 7.50 1.10 17.38
C ARG A 736 8.42 2.10 16.68
N GLN A 737 7.84 2.95 15.84
CA GLN A 737 8.57 4.01 15.15
C GLN A 737 9.26 4.99 16.11
N GLN A 738 8.54 5.44 17.14
CA GLN A 738 9.07 6.41 18.10
C GLN A 738 10.11 5.77 19.03
N LEU A 739 9.93 4.48 19.37
CA LEU A 739 10.93 3.71 20.11
C LEU A 739 12.22 3.52 19.30
N ALA A 740 12.12 3.16 18.01
CA ALA A 740 13.28 3.01 17.13
C ALA A 740 14.07 4.32 17.01
N TYR A 741 13.36 5.45 16.84
CA TYR A 741 13.99 6.77 16.84
C TYR A 741 14.63 7.13 18.18
N CYS A 742 13.96 6.87 19.32
CA CYS A 742 14.54 7.08 20.64
C CYS A 742 15.83 6.24 20.83
N ALA A 743 15.82 4.98 20.41
CA ALA A 743 16.97 4.10 20.44
C ALA A 743 18.12 4.67 19.59
N PHE A 744 17.84 5.08 18.35
CA PHE A 744 18.82 5.74 17.49
C PHE A 744 19.42 6.99 18.14
N ARG A 745 18.58 7.89 18.68
CA ARG A 745 19.03 9.17 19.26
C ARG A 745 19.96 8.94 20.46
N THR A 746 19.59 8.02 21.34
CA THR A 746 20.30 7.73 22.61
C THR A 746 21.46 6.73 22.50
N ALA A 747 21.62 6.07 21.35
CA ALA A 747 22.69 5.10 21.14
C ALA A 747 24.08 5.74 21.07
N ALA A 748 25.10 4.95 21.44
CA ALA A 748 26.51 5.21 21.16
C ALA A 748 26.92 4.68 19.77
N ASP A 749 28.03 5.18 19.24
CA ASP A 749 28.33 5.19 17.79
C ASP A 749 28.27 3.82 17.09
N ASP A 750 28.84 2.75 17.66
CA ASP A 750 28.92 1.45 16.98
C ASP A 750 27.54 0.82 16.67
N ARG A 751 26.54 1.08 17.53
CA ARG A 751 25.17 0.57 17.34
C ARG A 751 24.25 1.59 16.65
N LYS A 752 24.64 2.87 16.68
CA LYS A 752 23.83 3.98 16.16
C LYS A 752 23.69 3.95 14.65
N VAL A 753 24.72 3.49 13.93
CA VAL A 753 24.66 3.28 12.47
C VAL A 753 23.57 2.26 12.10
N ALA A 754 23.53 1.11 12.77
CA ALA A 754 22.51 0.08 12.52
C ALA A 754 21.09 0.61 12.80
N LEU A 755 20.92 1.32 13.92
CA LEU A 755 19.65 1.94 14.31
C LEU A 755 19.24 3.07 13.34
N ALA A 756 20.18 3.80 12.75
CA ALA A 756 19.89 4.80 11.74
C ALA A 756 19.25 4.16 10.49
N PHE A 757 19.75 3.00 10.04
CA PHE A 757 19.13 2.24 8.94
C PHE A 757 17.75 1.70 9.31
N GLU A 758 17.52 1.31 10.58
CA GLU A 758 16.18 0.94 11.06
C GLU A 758 15.21 2.13 10.98
N VAL A 759 15.63 3.31 11.43
CA VAL A 759 14.83 4.55 11.34
C VAL A 759 14.58 4.95 9.88
N LEU A 760 15.50 4.67 8.95
CA LEU A 760 15.30 4.95 7.52
C LEU A 760 14.16 4.13 6.88
N ALA A 761 13.83 2.97 7.45
CA ALA A 761 12.73 2.11 6.99
C ALA A 761 11.35 2.61 7.47
N ASP A 762 11.30 3.53 8.42
CA ASP A 762 10.06 4.09 8.96
C ASP A 762 9.40 5.12 8.02
N ASN A 763 8.16 5.53 8.35
CA ASN A 763 7.38 6.51 7.58
C ASN A 763 7.59 7.99 8.00
N GLY A 764 8.42 8.24 9.01
CA GLY A 764 8.54 9.55 9.67
C GLY A 764 9.57 10.43 8.99
N GLN A 765 9.13 11.37 8.16
CA GLN A 765 10.02 12.15 7.29
C GLN A 765 11.19 12.81 8.04
N TRP A 766 10.95 13.41 9.21
CA TRP A 766 11.99 14.12 9.97
C TRP A 766 13.01 13.21 10.64
N HIS A 767 12.58 12.10 11.25
CA HIS A 767 13.51 11.15 11.88
C HIS A 767 14.43 10.50 10.86
N ARG A 768 13.91 10.20 9.67
CA ARG A 768 14.70 9.68 8.56
C ARG A 768 15.75 10.68 8.09
N ARG A 769 15.44 11.98 8.09
CA ARG A 769 16.40 13.04 7.76
C ARG A 769 17.51 13.15 8.80
N GLU A 770 17.19 13.04 10.08
CA GLU A 770 18.21 13.01 11.15
C GLU A 770 19.10 11.76 11.02
N ALA A 771 18.50 10.59 10.76
CA ALA A 771 19.23 9.35 10.53
C ALA A 771 20.17 9.43 9.32
N ILE A 772 19.69 9.93 8.17
CA ILE A 772 20.55 10.05 6.98
C ILE A 772 21.66 11.09 7.18
N ARG A 773 21.39 12.22 7.87
CA ARG A 773 22.41 13.22 8.18
C ARG A 773 23.50 12.63 9.08
N TYR A 774 23.13 11.86 10.10
CA TYR A 774 24.08 11.14 10.93
C TYR A 774 24.93 10.18 10.10
N LEU A 775 24.29 9.36 9.27
CA LEU A 775 24.97 8.40 8.39
C LEU A 775 25.97 9.11 7.47
N ILE A 776 25.56 10.19 6.80
CA ILE A 776 26.44 11.00 5.95
C ILE A 776 27.60 11.61 6.76
N ALA A 777 27.35 12.11 7.97
CA ALA A 777 28.38 12.75 8.79
C ALA A 777 29.41 11.74 9.32
N THR A 778 29.00 10.51 9.63
CA THR A 778 29.86 9.48 10.22
C THR A 778 30.62 8.68 9.16
N ASP A 779 29.95 8.26 8.10
CA ASP A 779 30.53 7.45 7.03
C ASP A 779 29.86 7.80 5.69
N PRO A 780 30.24 8.92 5.05
CA PRO A 780 29.58 9.40 3.84
C PRO A 780 29.59 8.35 2.73
N GLN A 781 30.74 7.72 2.51
CA GLN A 781 30.89 6.75 1.42
C GLN A 781 30.21 5.42 1.75
N GLY A 782 30.41 4.86 2.95
CA GLY A 782 29.72 3.63 3.33
C GLY A 782 28.21 3.78 3.41
N THR A 783 27.69 4.98 3.66
CA THR A 783 26.26 5.30 3.56
C THR A 783 25.77 5.20 2.12
N VAL A 784 26.49 5.78 1.17
CA VAL A 784 26.18 5.67 -0.26
C VAL A 784 26.24 4.22 -0.71
N ASP A 785 27.29 3.50 -0.35
CA ASP A 785 27.49 2.10 -0.74
C ASP A 785 26.38 1.21 -0.20
N ARG A 786 25.96 1.39 1.07
CA ARG A 786 24.87 0.60 1.66
C ARG A 786 23.49 0.92 1.07
N LEU A 787 23.21 2.19 0.76
CA LEU A 787 21.90 2.59 0.24
C LEU A 787 21.73 2.32 -1.24
N THR A 788 22.83 2.38 -1.99
CA THR A 788 22.82 2.08 -3.43
C THR A 788 23.09 0.61 -3.71
N GLY A 789 23.82 -0.07 -2.82
CA GLY A 789 24.25 -1.47 -2.98
C GLY A 789 25.01 -1.69 -4.29
N ASP A 790 24.99 -2.92 -4.78
CA ASP A 790 25.56 -3.27 -6.09
C ASP A 790 24.86 -2.53 -7.24
N LEU A 791 23.58 -2.14 -7.05
CA LEU A 791 22.82 -1.38 -8.03
C LEU A 791 23.39 0.02 -8.27
N GLY A 792 24.06 0.62 -7.26
CA GLY A 792 24.75 1.91 -7.38
C GLY A 792 25.89 1.91 -8.38
N GLN A 793 26.49 0.75 -8.62
CA GLN A 793 27.58 0.59 -9.58
C GLN A 793 27.07 0.48 -11.01
N VAL A 794 25.79 0.11 -11.20
CA VAL A 794 25.22 -0.28 -12.49
C VAL A 794 24.19 0.73 -13.00
N LEU A 795 23.32 1.23 -12.13
CA LEU A 795 22.18 2.07 -12.52
C LEU A 795 22.47 3.56 -12.36
N PRO A 796 21.99 4.42 -13.28
CA PRO A 796 22.05 5.86 -13.12
C PRO A 796 21.03 6.35 -12.08
N LEU A 797 21.25 7.57 -11.57
CA LEU A 797 20.58 8.07 -10.37
C LEU A 797 19.07 8.20 -10.57
N ASN A 798 18.63 8.63 -11.75
CA ASN A 798 17.20 8.72 -12.09
C ASN A 798 16.47 7.37 -12.13
N LYS A 799 17.20 6.24 -12.24
CA LYS A 799 16.63 4.90 -12.15
C LYS A 799 16.67 4.37 -10.72
N LEU A 800 17.60 4.85 -9.91
CA LEU A 800 17.74 4.47 -8.50
C LEU A 800 16.78 5.23 -7.57
N LEU A 801 16.57 6.53 -7.77
CA LEU A 801 15.71 7.36 -6.91
C LEU A 801 14.26 6.85 -6.77
N PRO A 802 13.60 6.32 -7.83
CA PRO A 802 12.25 5.76 -7.69
C PRO A 802 12.20 4.46 -6.89
N LEU A 803 13.34 3.76 -6.74
CA LEU A 803 13.42 2.47 -6.05
C LEU A 803 13.56 2.61 -4.54
N SER A 804 14.02 3.76 -4.05
CA SER A 804 14.26 3.98 -2.62
C SER A 804 14.05 5.43 -2.20
N SER A 805 13.10 5.65 -1.29
CA SER A 805 12.91 6.96 -0.66
C SER A 805 14.09 7.37 0.23
N ALA A 806 14.91 6.42 0.72
CA ALA A 806 16.13 6.73 1.44
C ALA A 806 17.20 7.35 0.51
N LEU A 807 17.27 6.93 -0.76
CA LEU A 807 18.15 7.54 -1.76
C LEU A 807 17.74 8.97 -2.13
N GLN A 808 16.44 9.25 -2.15
CA GLN A 808 15.94 10.62 -2.32
C GLN A 808 16.36 11.51 -1.15
N LEU A 809 16.27 10.99 0.08
CA LEU A 809 16.76 11.68 1.26
C LEU A 809 18.27 11.90 1.20
N LEU A 810 19.05 10.88 0.84
CA LEU A 810 20.50 10.98 0.64
C LEU A 810 20.85 12.12 -0.31
N LEU A 811 20.22 12.19 -1.49
CA LEU A 811 20.45 13.26 -2.47
C LEU A 811 20.14 14.65 -1.90
N SER A 812 19.01 14.79 -1.21
CA SER A 812 18.58 16.09 -0.67
C SER A 812 19.45 16.52 0.52
N GLU A 813 19.74 15.63 1.46
CA GLU A 813 20.48 15.95 2.68
C GLU A 813 21.99 16.08 2.42
N SER A 814 22.56 15.31 1.49
CA SER A 814 23.97 15.46 1.13
C SER A 814 24.24 16.88 0.62
N ARG A 815 23.36 17.41 -0.25
CA ARG A 815 23.47 18.79 -0.76
C ARG A 815 23.37 19.83 0.34
N ARG A 816 22.43 19.66 1.28
CA ARG A 816 22.30 20.56 2.44
C ARG A 816 23.53 20.55 3.34
N MET A 817 24.21 19.41 3.41
CA MET A 817 25.47 19.24 4.12
C MET A 817 26.70 19.71 3.31
N GLY A 818 26.51 20.25 2.11
CA GLY A 818 27.57 20.75 1.25
C GLY A 818 28.20 19.71 0.31
N TYR A 819 27.67 18.48 0.28
CA TYR A 819 28.16 17.42 -0.58
C TYR A 819 27.40 17.35 -1.91
N ARG A 820 28.12 17.00 -2.97
CA ARG A 820 27.53 16.59 -4.25
C ARG A 820 27.60 15.08 -4.40
N LEU A 821 26.45 14.46 -4.66
CA LEU A 821 26.39 13.06 -5.07
C LEU A 821 26.79 12.95 -6.55
N GLU A 822 27.98 12.42 -6.80
CA GLU A 822 28.54 12.23 -8.14
C GLU A 822 28.65 10.75 -8.48
N GLN A 823 28.37 10.40 -9.74
CA GLN A 823 28.60 9.05 -10.22
C GLN A 823 30.04 8.92 -10.73
N THR A 824 30.72 7.84 -10.33
CA THR A 824 32.08 7.49 -10.73
C THR A 824 32.11 6.06 -11.30
N ASP A 825 33.27 5.65 -11.79
CA ASP A 825 33.50 4.27 -12.25
C ASP A 825 33.32 3.24 -11.14
N GLN A 826 33.48 3.64 -9.87
CA GLN A 826 33.34 2.76 -8.70
C GLN A 826 31.94 2.82 -8.06
N GLY A 827 31.01 3.61 -8.59
CA GLY A 827 29.68 3.82 -8.03
C GLY A 827 29.44 5.29 -7.68
N TYR A 828 28.50 5.57 -6.77
CA TYR A 828 28.24 6.93 -6.32
C TYR A 828 29.21 7.33 -5.22
N VAL A 829 29.65 8.58 -5.23
CA VAL A 829 30.48 9.17 -4.18
C VAL A 829 29.88 10.51 -3.75
N LEU A 830 30.07 10.87 -2.48
CA LEU A 830 29.81 12.21 -1.99
C LEU A 830 31.11 13.03 -2.06
N ARG A 831 31.10 14.14 -2.79
CA ARG A 831 32.22 15.08 -2.91
C ARG A 831 31.96 16.41 -2.25
#